data_AF-A0A812Z786-F1
#
_entry.id   AF-A0A812Z786-F1
#
_cell.length_a   1.000
_cell.length_b   1.000
_cell.length_c   1.000
_cell.angle_alpha   90.00
_cell.angle_beta   90.00
_cell.angle_gamma   90.00
#
_symmetry.space_group_name_H-M   'P 1'
#
loop_
_entity.id
_entity.type
_entity.pdbx_description
1 polymer ?
#
loop_
_entity_poly.entity_id
_entity_poly.type
_entity_poly.pdbx_seq_one_letter_code
_entity_poly.pdbx_strand_id
1 'polypeptide(L)'
;MARLGYDAMVTVDMDHLDSFADTSEETRHLLRSLDEQGQLLPTMVETTNRAPQGRKLGYHALGLLAFGALSLAVVARYAPMAGPEKRGDERSFTQRFLDRGCAGSSPEPVNCRLGEKDKKSLVFLSSTALETPEAMSTFKDMVVKLPTVRSNPRENMYSGVKVLLLEDAAFLKQSFWDNQVASFGNPRAMNYRKIAAGCLNFDAEDVKSWTGGFRSLDGGWAYDNAGADGLGQVGFDPSAFTKVSIFGMCASKEQAKSLFHLQTRNLHPNVSMAVIPGSPCLGALKKLIEESSILFANGGNPDMYGFVLKKFAPELGELIAKRVREGSLLYMGRSAGAMTASRDFGLTYEPNPALTTVLLDRDTTGLSLAGECALRPHIHDHLWDIPAKVYARATGETVVLAANGEGLFCNQGCCGMTGKTELTDPKSLLHHDKHASRMEQVFKAAYRSYSPESFHFGEQLPNPECQAAGPVLLASSSLDNDAAKEELKSLLRRLPSTESHADLFPALQVLSLDDGAYLSTDFWDASRHGFASPAGLNYVRSASMTPLTAVTAATEDFKGFLPGDVVSADAALRQLGLNEITHVSAFDRCATGEQKNSLFQLQSEGKAPEVSMELDTSDPCLKVLEEQIDAVDVVVVPSGNADFLTYVYTKFAPSLGKKILQRVKEGDLIFLGQGAGSIFAGKSIAATAAPNPSILKHLLHGKMDGLQLVDCALRPSWDDEKKWWDISLPLLEDAMHTDILGLRDGNASGLLFLVLILPPPPPRLPR
;
A
#
# COMPACT_ATOMS: atom_id res chain seq x y z
N MET A 1 25.28 27.53 13.06
CA MET A 1 24.45 26.99 14.16
C MET A 1 23.00 27.21 13.78
N ALA A 2 22.30 26.16 13.33
CA ALA A 2 20.88 26.24 12.98
C ALA A 2 20.07 25.50 14.05
N ARG A 3 19.06 26.17 14.61
CA ARG A 3 18.04 25.59 15.47
C ARG A 3 16.98 24.92 14.58
N LEU A 4 16.72 23.65 14.81
CA LEU A 4 15.52 22.96 14.31
C LEU A 4 14.49 22.97 15.43
N GLY A 5 13.39 23.69 15.24
CA GLY A 5 12.20 23.63 16.09
C GLY A 5 11.20 22.65 15.49
N TYR A 6 10.69 21.74 16.32
CA TYR A 6 9.52 20.93 16.05
C TYR A 6 8.49 21.30 17.12
N ASP A 7 7.46 22.06 16.74
CA ASP A 7 6.27 22.26 17.55
C ASP A 7 5.08 21.69 16.76
N ALA A 8 4.48 20.61 17.27
CA ALA A 8 3.20 20.09 16.82
C ALA A 8 2.21 20.29 17.97
N MET A 9 1.18 21.13 17.74
CA MET A 9 0.09 21.34 18.69
C MET A 9 -0.89 20.16 18.63
N VAL A 10 -1.18 19.58 19.79
CA VAL A 10 -2.27 18.61 19.99
C VAL A 10 -3.27 19.30 20.92
N THR A 11 -4.53 19.47 20.49
CA THR A 11 -5.62 19.95 21.34
C THR A 11 -6.32 18.76 22.02
N VAL A 12 -6.67 18.91 23.30
CA VAL A 12 -7.38 17.90 24.11
C VAL A 12 -8.81 18.40 24.36
N ASP A 13 -9.79 17.54 24.10
CA ASP A 13 -11.22 17.81 24.32
C ASP A 13 -11.58 17.65 25.81
N MET A 14 -12.13 18.70 26.41
CA MET A 14 -12.37 18.82 27.86
C MET A 14 -13.84 18.59 28.26
N ASP A 15 -14.76 18.44 27.30
CA ASP A 15 -16.21 18.37 27.57
C ASP A 15 -16.67 17.03 28.15
N HIS A 16 -15.78 16.02 28.19
CA HIS A 16 -16.11 14.65 28.60
C HIS A 16 -15.49 14.23 29.95
N LEU A 17 -14.89 15.15 30.70
CA LEU A 17 -14.19 14.90 31.96
C LEU A 17 -15.06 14.28 33.09
N ASP A 18 -16.38 14.48 33.05
CA ASP A 18 -17.32 13.95 34.06
C ASP A 18 -17.71 12.47 33.85
N SER A 19 -17.35 11.87 32.70
CA SER A 19 -17.64 10.46 32.38
C SER A 19 -16.64 9.45 32.99
N PHE A 20 -15.64 9.94 33.73
CA PHE A 20 -14.55 9.15 34.29
C PHE A 20 -14.82 8.79 35.76
N ALA A 21 -15.38 7.60 36.01
CA ALA A 21 -15.75 7.14 37.35
C ALA A 21 -14.59 7.03 38.36
N ASP A 22 -13.33 6.92 37.91
CA ASP A 22 -12.15 6.65 38.76
C ASP A 22 -11.17 7.82 38.91
N THR A 23 -11.53 9.04 38.50
CA THR A 23 -10.70 10.23 38.76
C THR A 23 -11.20 10.98 40.00
N SER A 24 -10.31 11.34 40.93
CA SER A 24 -10.69 12.16 42.09
C SER A 24 -11.16 13.55 41.64
N GLU A 25 -12.13 14.11 42.35
CA GLU A 25 -12.69 15.45 42.07
C GLU A 25 -11.61 16.54 42.06
N GLU A 26 -10.59 16.40 42.92
CA GLU A 26 -9.40 17.27 42.96
C GLU A 26 -8.57 17.20 41.67
N THR A 27 -8.47 16.02 41.04
CA THR A 27 -7.75 15.85 39.77
C THR A 27 -8.52 16.53 38.64
N ARG A 28 -9.86 16.43 38.63
CA ARG A 28 -10.70 17.09 37.62
C ARG A 28 -10.65 18.62 37.77
N HIS A 29 -10.67 19.12 38.99
CA HIS A 29 -10.57 20.56 39.27
C HIS A 29 -9.19 21.12 38.90
N LEU A 30 -8.12 20.35 39.10
CA LEU A 30 -6.78 20.73 38.69
C LEU A 30 -6.65 20.80 37.16
N LEU A 31 -7.19 19.80 36.44
CA LEU A 31 -7.13 19.76 34.98
C LEU A 31 -7.94 20.89 34.32
N ARG A 32 -9.13 21.21 34.84
CA ARG A 32 -9.91 22.37 34.37
C ARG A 32 -9.18 23.70 34.63
N SER A 33 -8.61 23.86 35.82
CA SER A 33 -7.85 25.07 36.18
C SER A 33 -6.60 25.28 35.32
N LEU A 34 -5.89 24.20 34.96
CA LEU A 34 -4.73 24.27 34.08
C LEU A 34 -5.11 24.59 32.63
N ASP A 35 -6.26 24.11 32.16
CA ASP A 35 -6.76 24.37 30.82
C ASP A 35 -7.26 25.81 30.66
N GLU A 36 -8.04 26.31 31.61
CA GLU A 36 -8.50 27.71 31.67
C GLU A 36 -7.33 28.71 31.69
N GLN A 37 -6.18 28.30 32.22
CA GLN A 37 -4.95 29.11 32.27
C GLN A 37 -4.05 28.94 31.03
N GLY A 38 -4.42 28.12 30.05
CA GLY A 38 -3.59 27.78 28.89
C GLY A 38 -2.29 27.03 29.28
N GLN A 39 -2.24 26.46 30.48
CA GLN A 39 -1.07 25.77 31.04
C GLN A 39 -1.18 24.24 31.00
N LEU A 40 -2.31 23.69 30.57
CA LEU A 40 -2.54 22.25 30.48
C LEU A 40 -1.52 21.59 29.55
N LEU A 41 -1.31 22.12 28.35
CA LEU A 41 -0.35 21.55 27.39
C LEU A 41 1.11 21.69 27.86
N PRO A 42 1.59 22.86 28.32
CA PRO A 42 2.93 23.00 28.90
C PRO A 42 3.17 22.06 30.09
N THR A 43 2.18 21.93 30.98
CA THR A 43 2.29 21.09 32.18
C THR A 43 2.21 19.61 31.80
N MET A 44 1.35 19.21 30.86
CA MET A 44 1.31 17.84 30.34
C MET A 44 2.61 17.45 29.63
N VAL A 45 3.20 18.35 28.84
CA VAL A 45 4.49 18.12 28.18
C VAL A 45 5.62 18.00 29.21
N GLU A 46 5.66 18.87 30.22
CA GLU A 46 6.66 18.80 31.30
C GLU A 46 6.48 17.56 32.20
N THR A 47 5.24 17.14 32.46
CA THR A 47 4.91 15.95 33.27
C THR A 47 5.14 14.65 32.49
N THR A 48 4.85 14.62 31.18
CA THR A 48 5.10 13.44 30.31
C THR A 48 6.59 13.21 30.07
N ASN A 49 7.39 14.27 30.13
CA ASN A 49 8.85 14.24 30.08
C ASN A 49 9.48 13.84 31.43
N ARG A 50 8.76 13.95 32.55
CA ARG A 50 9.26 13.59 33.90
C ARG A 50 8.59 12.36 34.53
N ALA A 51 7.52 11.81 33.95
CA ALA A 51 6.78 10.69 34.54
C ALA A 51 7.48 9.32 34.32
N PRO A 52 7.55 8.44 35.36
CA PRO A 52 8.01 7.07 35.19
C PRO A 52 7.07 6.27 34.28
N GLN A 53 7.62 5.29 33.55
CA GLN A 53 6.99 4.55 32.44
C GLN A 53 5.61 3.90 32.70
N GLY A 54 5.11 3.86 33.94
CA GLY A 54 3.88 3.13 34.32
C GLY A 54 2.55 3.87 34.17
N ARG A 55 2.49 5.17 33.83
CA ARG A 55 1.21 5.93 33.77
C ARG A 55 0.86 6.54 32.40
N LYS A 56 1.61 6.24 31.34
CA LYS A 56 1.32 6.70 29.97
C LYS A 56 0.11 6.00 29.32
N LEU A 57 -0.41 4.92 29.91
CA LEU A 57 -1.44 4.06 29.31
C LEU A 57 -2.86 4.65 29.33
N GLY A 58 -3.20 5.47 30.33
CA GLY A 58 -4.58 5.94 30.54
C GLY A 58 -5.06 6.96 29.51
N TYR A 59 -4.17 7.84 29.05
CA TYR A 59 -4.51 8.93 28.12
C TYR A 59 -4.67 8.46 26.66
N HIS A 60 -4.06 7.34 26.27
CA HIS A 60 -4.26 6.75 24.95
C HIS A 60 -5.55 5.94 24.83
N ALA A 61 -6.07 5.39 25.94
CA ALA A 61 -7.24 4.52 25.93
C ALA A 61 -8.55 5.23 25.52
N LEU A 62 -8.68 6.55 25.77
CA LEU A 62 -9.90 7.28 25.45
C LEU A 62 -10.07 7.61 23.97
N GLY A 63 -9.00 8.00 23.28
CA GLY A 63 -9.05 8.27 21.84
C GLY A 63 -9.31 7.00 21.01
N LEU A 64 -8.94 5.83 21.56
CA LEU A 64 -9.06 4.51 20.93
C LEU A 64 -10.50 3.96 20.93
N LEU A 65 -11.32 4.28 21.94
CA LEU A 65 -12.67 3.71 22.09
C LEU A 65 -13.72 4.38 21.20
N ALA A 66 -13.61 5.70 20.97
CA ALA A 66 -14.53 6.43 20.10
C ALA A 66 -14.32 6.10 18.60
N PHE A 67 -13.08 5.82 18.19
CA PHE A 67 -12.73 5.47 16.81
C PHE A 67 -13.09 4.01 16.45
N GLY A 68 -13.07 3.10 17.44
CA GLY A 68 -13.42 1.69 17.26
C GLY A 68 -14.89 1.44 16.93
N ALA A 69 -15.81 2.23 17.52
CA ALA A 69 -17.26 2.07 17.28
C ALA A 69 -17.68 2.46 15.84
N LEU A 70 -17.00 3.42 15.23
CA LEU A 70 -17.32 3.91 13.88
C LEU A 70 -16.81 2.95 12.78
N SER A 71 -15.67 2.29 13.02
CA SER A 71 -15.02 1.38 12.07
C SER A 71 -15.73 0.02 11.96
N LEU A 72 -16.38 -0.43 13.04
CA LEU A 72 -17.18 -1.67 13.09
C LEU A 72 -18.43 -1.63 12.21
N ALA A 73 -18.98 -0.46 11.90
CA ALA A 73 -20.19 -0.32 11.10
C ALA A 73 -19.95 -0.40 9.58
N VAL A 74 -18.72 -0.14 9.12
CA VAL A 74 -18.37 -0.12 7.68
C VAL A 74 -17.87 -1.48 7.20
N VAL A 75 -17.13 -2.21 8.03
CA VAL A 75 -16.51 -3.50 7.66
C VAL A 75 -17.50 -4.67 7.70
N ALA A 76 -18.57 -4.60 8.51
CA ALA A 76 -19.58 -5.66 8.60
C ALA A 76 -20.45 -5.82 7.34
N ARG A 77 -20.31 -4.96 6.32
CA ARG A 77 -21.21 -4.93 5.16
C ARG A 77 -20.59 -5.40 3.83
N TYR A 78 -19.27 -5.62 3.76
CA TYR A 78 -18.59 -5.94 2.48
C TYR A 78 -17.41 -6.91 2.65
N ALA A 79 -17.70 -8.20 2.57
CA ALA A 79 -16.71 -9.27 2.34
C ALA A 79 -16.82 -9.74 0.87
N PRO A 80 -15.70 -10.01 0.16
CA PRO A 80 -15.72 -10.20 -1.29
C PRO A 80 -16.17 -11.62 -1.70
N MET A 81 -17.02 -11.69 -2.72
CA MET A 81 -17.25 -12.91 -3.52
C MET A 81 -16.19 -13.01 -4.61
N ALA A 82 -15.57 -14.18 -4.75
CA ALA A 82 -14.59 -14.48 -5.78
C ALA A 82 -15.18 -14.36 -7.20
N GLY A 83 -14.53 -13.58 -8.07
CA GLY A 83 -14.84 -13.48 -9.49
C GLY A 83 -14.29 -14.66 -10.31
N PRO A 84 -14.80 -14.90 -11.54
CA PRO A 84 -14.49 -16.12 -12.29
C PRO A 84 -13.18 -16.01 -13.09
N GLU A 85 -12.33 -17.04 -12.97
CA GLU A 85 -11.12 -17.23 -13.78
C GLU A 85 -11.46 -17.55 -15.25
N LYS A 86 -10.74 -16.92 -16.19
CA LYS A 86 -10.85 -17.18 -17.63
C LYS A 86 -10.21 -18.53 -18.01
N ARG A 87 -10.95 -19.35 -18.75
CA ARG A 87 -10.56 -20.67 -19.28
C ARG A 87 -9.58 -20.58 -20.45
N GLY A 88 -8.40 -21.18 -20.30
CA GLY A 88 -7.48 -21.52 -21.37
C GLY A 88 -6.64 -22.75 -21.00
N ASP A 89 -6.88 -23.85 -21.72
CA ASP A 89 -6.21 -25.18 -21.69
C ASP A 89 -6.37 -26.02 -20.40
N GLU A 90 -7.55 -26.67 -20.28
CA GLU A 90 -8.05 -27.42 -19.12
C GLU A 90 -7.47 -28.85 -18.99
N ARG A 91 -6.18 -28.96 -18.66
CA ARG A 91 -5.89 -29.72 -17.44
C ARG A 91 -5.57 -28.69 -16.37
N SER A 92 -6.49 -28.51 -15.43
CA SER A 92 -6.28 -27.61 -14.30
C SER A 92 -4.89 -27.89 -13.72
N PHE A 93 -4.16 -26.83 -13.35
CA PHE A 93 -2.86 -26.97 -12.70
C PHE A 93 -2.94 -27.99 -11.55
N THR A 94 -4.06 -28.00 -10.82
CA THR A 94 -4.47 -29.01 -9.84
C THR A 94 -4.42 -30.44 -10.37
N GLN A 95 -4.96 -30.74 -11.56
CA GLN A 95 -4.90 -32.09 -12.14
C GLN A 95 -3.46 -32.52 -12.46
N ARG A 96 -2.62 -31.61 -12.99
CA ARG A 96 -1.19 -31.91 -13.23
C ARG A 96 -0.41 -32.13 -11.94
N PHE A 97 -0.80 -31.44 -10.87
CA PHE A 97 -0.24 -31.61 -9.54
C PHE A 97 -0.61 -32.99 -8.96
N LEU A 98 -1.87 -33.41 -9.09
CA LEU A 98 -2.34 -34.74 -8.69
C LEU A 98 -1.69 -35.87 -9.51
N ASP A 99 -1.63 -35.71 -10.85
CA ASP A 99 -1.06 -36.70 -11.78
C ASP A 99 0.43 -36.98 -11.52
N ARG A 100 1.17 -36.04 -10.93
CA ARG A 100 2.60 -36.18 -10.57
C ARG A 100 2.83 -36.92 -9.24
N GLY A 101 1.78 -37.37 -8.56
CA GLY A 101 1.90 -38.00 -7.24
C GLY A 101 2.29 -37.00 -6.15
N CYS A 102 2.04 -35.71 -6.37
CA CYS A 102 2.30 -34.65 -5.38
C CYS A 102 1.15 -34.52 -4.36
N ALA A 103 0.15 -35.40 -4.46
CA ALA A 103 -0.96 -35.53 -3.54
C ALA A 103 -0.51 -36.16 -2.21
N GLY A 104 -0.07 -35.29 -1.29
CA GLY A 104 -0.24 -35.53 0.14
C GLY A 104 -1.71 -35.29 0.56
N SER A 105 -2.00 -35.41 1.84
CA SER A 105 -3.36 -35.44 2.41
C SER A 105 -4.19 -34.14 2.33
N SER A 106 -3.70 -33.03 1.76
CA SER A 106 -4.47 -31.86 1.23
C SER A 106 -3.59 -30.59 1.09
N PRO A 107 -2.56 -30.53 0.23
CA PRO A 107 -1.88 -29.27 -0.04
C PRO A 107 -2.58 -28.48 -1.15
N GLU A 108 -2.75 -27.16 -0.94
CA GLU A 108 -3.16 -26.24 -2.00
C GLU A 108 -1.97 -26.06 -2.96
N PRO A 109 -2.11 -26.37 -4.26
CA PRO A 109 -0.97 -26.37 -5.18
C PRO A 109 -0.55 -24.92 -5.49
N VAL A 110 0.77 -24.66 -5.50
CA VAL A 110 1.34 -23.33 -5.81
C VAL A 110 2.23 -23.43 -7.04
N ASN A 111 1.97 -22.58 -8.04
CA ASN A 111 2.77 -22.57 -9.27
C ASN A 111 4.03 -21.72 -9.12
N CYS A 112 5.05 -22.28 -8.49
CA CYS A 112 6.35 -21.63 -8.36
C CYS A 112 7.24 -21.68 -9.63
N ARG A 113 6.70 -22.13 -10.77
CA ARG A 113 7.41 -22.25 -12.07
C ARG A 113 8.81 -22.87 -11.91
N LEU A 114 8.87 -24.03 -11.28
CA LEU A 114 10.13 -24.75 -11.06
C LEU A 114 10.80 -25.11 -12.40
N GLY A 115 12.06 -24.72 -12.56
CA GLY A 115 12.87 -25.11 -13.72
C GLY A 115 13.38 -26.54 -13.64
N GLU A 116 13.99 -27.04 -14.72
CA GLU A 116 14.57 -28.40 -14.79
C GLU A 116 15.55 -28.69 -13.63
N LYS A 117 16.35 -27.70 -13.26
CA LYS A 117 17.34 -27.80 -12.17
C LYS A 117 16.71 -27.98 -10.78
N ASP A 118 15.45 -27.57 -10.60
CA ASP A 118 14.76 -27.58 -9.30
C ASP A 118 13.81 -28.80 -9.15
N LYS A 119 13.77 -29.68 -10.16
CA LYS A 119 12.91 -30.88 -10.16
C LYS A 119 13.24 -31.91 -9.09
N LYS A 120 14.42 -31.86 -8.47
CA LYS A 120 14.77 -32.75 -7.35
C LYS A 120 14.85 -32.00 -6.02
N SER A 121 14.55 -30.70 -6.01
CA SER A 121 14.63 -29.87 -4.82
C SER A 121 13.71 -30.40 -3.72
N LEU A 122 14.25 -30.41 -2.49
CA LEU A 122 13.54 -30.67 -1.26
C LEU A 122 13.64 -29.42 -0.39
N VAL A 123 12.57 -28.65 -0.34
CA VAL A 123 12.53 -27.34 0.33
C VAL A 123 11.27 -27.21 1.16
N PHE A 124 11.41 -26.79 2.42
CA PHE A 124 10.31 -26.48 3.32
C PHE A 124 10.50 -25.07 3.88
N LEU A 125 9.67 -24.12 3.47
CA LEU A 125 9.76 -22.70 3.82
C LEU A 125 8.57 -22.33 4.71
N SER A 126 8.79 -22.16 6.01
CA SER A 126 7.73 -21.93 6.97
C SER A 126 7.73 -20.51 7.55
N SER A 127 6.55 -20.06 7.95
CA SER A 127 6.40 -18.83 8.73
C SER A 127 6.94 -19.03 10.16
N THR A 128 6.41 -20.04 10.87
CA THR A 128 6.82 -20.39 12.25
C THR A 128 7.35 -21.83 12.34
N ALA A 129 7.38 -22.43 13.52
CA ALA A 129 7.79 -23.83 13.68
C ALA A 129 6.76 -24.79 13.06
N LEU A 130 7.14 -26.06 12.88
CA LEU A 130 6.23 -27.13 12.44
C LEU A 130 5.25 -27.45 13.57
N GLU A 131 4.20 -26.64 13.71
CA GLU A 131 3.25 -26.75 14.81
C GLU A 131 2.00 -27.55 14.43
N THR A 132 1.68 -27.64 13.13
CA THR A 132 0.47 -28.29 12.64
C THR A 132 0.72 -29.74 12.24
N PRO A 133 -0.23 -30.67 12.49
CA PRO A 133 -0.12 -32.07 12.04
C PRO A 133 0.12 -32.21 10.53
N GLU A 134 -0.49 -31.34 9.72
CA GLU A 134 -0.35 -31.31 8.26
C GLU A 134 1.07 -30.95 7.84
N ALA A 135 1.62 -29.85 8.36
CA ALA A 135 3.01 -29.45 8.11
C ALA A 135 3.99 -30.54 8.55
N MET A 136 3.70 -31.20 9.69
CA MET A 136 4.51 -32.29 10.21
C MET A 136 4.48 -33.52 9.31
N SER A 137 3.32 -33.90 8.80
CA SER A 137 3.17 -35.02 7.85
C SER A 137 3.96 -34.74 6.57
N THR A 138 3.78 -33.55 5.99
CA THR A 138 4.51 -33.11 4.80
C THR A 138 6.02 -33.17 5.00
N PHE A 139 6.51 -32.69 6.14
CA PHE A 139 7.93 -32.76 6.49
C PHE A 139 8.45 -34.21 6.55
N LYS A 140 7.70 -35.12 7.20
CA LYS A 140 8.06 -36.55 7.26
C LYS A 140 8.17 -37.18 5.87
N ASP A 141 7.21 -36.88 4.99
CA ASP A 141 7.17 -37.36 3.61
C ASP A 141 8.37 -36.85 2.78
N MET A 142 8.90 -35.67 3.11
CA MET A 142 10.11 -35.15 2.48
C MET A 142 11.38 -35.82 3.03
N VAL A 143 11.45 -36.07 4.34
CA VAL A 143 12.62 -36.72 4.97
C VAL A 143 12.84 -38.12 4.42
N VAL A 144 11.78 -38.92 4.23
CA VAL A 144 11.92 -40.30 3.69
C VAL A 144 12.44 -40.35 2.25
N LYS A 145 12.44 -39.23 1.54
CA LYS A 145 12.99 -39.11 0.18
C LYS A 145 14.49 -38.80 0.16
N LEU A 146 15.09 -38.50 1.31
CA LEU A 146 16.52 -38.25 1.40
C LEU A 146 17.31 -39.54 1.16
N PRO A 147 18.35 -39.54 0.33
CA PRO A 147 19.16 -40.73 0.05
C PRO A 147 19.84 -41.34 1.29
N THR A 148 20.03 -40.54 2.34
CA THR A 148 20.67 -40.95 3.59
C THR A 148 19.74 -41.73 4.52
N VAL A 149 18.43 -41.64 4.32
CA VAL A 149 17.42 -42.34 5.13
C VAL A 149 17.24 -43.76 4.58
N ARG A 150 17.79 -44.75 5.28
CA ARG A 150 17.51 -46.16 4.97
C ARG A 150 16.20 -46.57 5.64
N SER A 151 15.24 -47.03 4.85
CA SER A 151 13.97 -47.55 5.34
C SER A 151 14.16 -48.91 6.03
N ASN A 152 14.75 -48.94 7.22
CA ASN A 152 14.66 -50.09 8.12
C ASN A 152 13.46 -49.87 9.05
N PRO A 153 12.34 -50.59 8.88
CA PRO A 153 11.13 -50.38 9.70
C PRO A 153 11.31 -50.69 11.19
N ARG A 154 12.47 -51.25 11.61
CA ARG A 154 12.83 -51.49 13.01
C ARG A 154 13.67 -50.37 13.64
N GLU A 155 14.18 -49.43 12.86
CA GLU A 155 14.96 -48.30 13.35
C GLU A 155 14.14 -47.01 13.28
N ASN A 156 14.41 -46.07 14.18
CA ASN A 156 13.85 -44.72 14.11
C ASN A 156 14.21 -44.13 12.73
N MET A 157 13.22 -43.64 11.96
CA MET A 157 13.42 -43.10 10.61
C MET A 157 14.41 -41.92 10.54
N TYR A 158 14.71 -41.29 11.69
CA TYR A 158 15.68 -40.19 11.81
C TYR A 158 17.07 -40.67 12.25
N SER A 159 17.27 -41.97 12.46
CA SER A 159 18.57 -42.54 12.81
C SER A 159 19.60 -42.23 11.74
N GLY A 160 20.70 -41.59 12.13
CA GLY A 160 21.78 -41.20 11.22
C GLY A 160 21.51 -39.92 10.41
N VAL A 161 20.34 -39.30 10.53
CA VAL A 161 20.05 -38.01 9.89
C VAL A 161 20.73 -36.90 10.68
N LYS A 162 21.68 -36.22 10.05
CA LYS A 162 22.38 -35.05 10.64
C LYS A 162 21.68 -33.75 10.24
N VAL A 163 21.46 -32.87 11.21
CA VAL A 163 20.81 -31.56 11.04
C VAL A 163 21.81 -30.44 11.34
N LEU A 164 22.06 -29.57 10.36
CA LEU A 164 22.88 -28.37 10.52
C LEU A 164 21.96 -27.16 10.70
N LEU A 165 22.08 -26.47 11.83
CA LEU A 165 21.30 -25.28 12.18
C LEU A 165 22.13 -24.05 11.89
N LEU A 166 21.69 -23.24 10.93
CA LEU A 166 22.26 -21.93 10.65
C LEU A 166 21.58 -20.87 11.52
N GLU A 167 22.38 -20.02 12.16
CA GLU A 167 21.90 -19.02 13.12
C GLU A 167 22.26 -17.57 12.73
N ASP A 168 22.72 -17.34 11.50
CA ASP A 168 23.18 -16.02 11.06
C ASP A 168 22.09 -14.92 11.09
N ALA A 169 20.80 -15.25 10.92
CA ALA A 169 19.66 -14.32 11.11
C ALA A 169 19.65 -13.64 12.48
N ALA A 170 20.06 -14.40 13.50
CA ALA A 170 19.95 -14.02 14.89
C ALA A 170 21.13 -13.15 15.33
N PHE A 171 22.21 -13.16 14.54
CA PHE A 171 23.52 -12.66 14.92
C PHE A 171 23.49 -11.19 15.39
N LEU A 172 22.64 -10.37 14.77
CA LEU A 172 22.50 -8.94 15.07
C LEU A 172 21.41 -8.61 16.10
N LYS A 173 20.67 -9.62 16.59
CA LYS A 173 19.63 -9.41 17.61
C LYS A 173 20.27 -9.33 18.99
N GLN A 174 19.91 -8.32 19.79
CA GLN A 174 20.46 -8.14 21.14
C GLN A 174 20.26 -9.40 22.01
N SER A 175 19.09 -10.05 21.90
CA SER A 175 18.76 -11.29 22.62
C SER A 175 19.72 -12.46 22.38
N PHE A 176 20.52 -12.39 21.31
CA PHE A 176 21.49 -13.43 20.96
C PHE A 176 22.78 -13.33 21.79
N TRP A 177 23.26 -12.12 22.11
CA TRP A 177 24.56 -11.89 22.75
C TRP A 177 24.49 -11.22 24.13
N ASP A 178 23.42 -10.49 24.44
CA ASP A 178 23.28 -9.77 25.72
C ASP A 178 22.55 -10.59 26.77
N ASN A 179 23.28 -11.03 27.80
CA ASN A 179 22.73 -11.81 28.90
C ASN A 179 21.84 -11.03 29.87
N GLN A 180 21.78 -9.70 29.74
CA GLN A 180 20.90 -8.85 30.55
C GLN A 180 19.48 -8.77 29.99
N VAL A 181 19.27 -9.21 28.74
CA VAL A 181 17.93 -9.28 28.14
C VAL A 181 17.17 -10.46 28.76
N ALA A 182 15.96 -10.22 29.25
CA ALA A 182 15.13 -11.24 29.92
C ALA A 182 14.94 -12.51 29.08
N SER A 183 14.89 -12.39 27.75
CA SER A 183 14.75 -13.53 26.85
C SER A 183 16.03 -14.38 26.74
N PHE A 184 17.22 -13.87 27.07
CA PHE A 184 18.49 -14.59 26.91
C PHE A 184 18.53 -15.91 27.70
N GLY A 185 17.95 -15.90 28.91
CA GLY A 185 17.86 -17.07 29.78
C GLY A 185 16.73 -18.04 29.41
N ASN A 186 15.90 -17.72 28.41
CA ASN A 186 14.81 -18.58 27.99
C ASN A 186 15.39 -19.89 27.38
N PRO A 187 14.95 -21.08 27.83
CA PRO A 187 15.37 -22.36 27.25
C PRO A 187 15.16 -22.46 25.74
N ARG A 188 14.20 -21.71 25.20
CA ARG A 188 13.91 -21.62 23.76
C ARG A 188 14.66 -20.52 23.02
N ALA A 189 15.30 -19.58 23.72
CA ALA A 189 16.05 -18.53 23.04
C ALA A 189 17.34 -19.10 22.45
N MET A 190 17.64 -18.76 21.20
CA MET A 190 18.97 -18.98 20.65
C MET A 190 19.89 -17.87 21.12
N ASN A 191 21.09 -18.24 21.56
CA ASN A 191 22.09 -17.30 22.04
C ASN A 191 23.50 -17.83 21.77
N TYR A 192 24.50 -16.97 21.92
CA TYR A 192 25.90 -17.30 21.60
C TYR A 192 26.43 -18.52 22.38
N ARG A 193 25.89 -18.80 23.58
CA ARG A 193 26.30 -19.96 24.40
C ARG A 193 25.83 -21.30 23.83
N LYS A 194 24.79 -21.28 22.98
CA LYS A 194 24.20 -22.47 22.36
C LYS A 194 24.81 -22.82 21.01
N ILE A 195 25.61 -21.92 20.43
CA ILE A 195 26.40 -22.22 19.25
C ILE A 195 27.51 -23.21 19.62
N ALA A 196 27.87 -24.11 18.70
CA ALA A 196 28.94 -25.08 18.93
C ALA A 196 30.25 -24.40 19.35
N ALA A 197 30.96 -25.02 20.29
CA ALA A 197 32.24 -24.51 20.77
C ALA A 197 33.22 -24.34 19.59
N GLY A 198 33.85 -23.16 19.49
CA GLY A 198 34.77 -22.83 18.39
C GLY A 198 34.11 -22.30 17.11
N CYS A 199 32.80 -22.10 17.09
CA CYS A 199 32.09 -21.49 15.94
C CYS A 199 31.87 -19.98 16.07
N LEU A 200 32.50 -19.33 17.05
CA LEU A 200 32.51 -17.87 17.23
C LEU A 200 33.95 -17.40 17.48
N ASN A 201 34.41 -16.41 16.69
CA ASN A 201 35.76 -15.84 16.80
C ASN A 201 35.90 -14.67 17.79
N PHE A 202 34.81 -14.32 18.47
CA PHE A 202 34.71 -13.21 19.42
C PHE A 202 33.63 -13.54 20.46
N ASP A 203 33.69 -12.87 21.60
CA ASP A 203 32.78 -13.11 22.72
C ASP A 203 31.71 -12.02 22.85
N ALA A 204 30.81 -12.19 23.83
CA ALA A 204 29.75 -11.22 24.09
C ALA A 204 30.28 -9.86 24.60
N GLU A 205 31.44 -9.82 25.25
CA GLU A 205 32.03 -8.58 25.76
C GLU A 205 32.62 -7.74 24.63
N ASP A 206 33.22 -8.38 23.62
CA ASP A 206 33.61 -7.75 22.36
C ASP A 206 32.40 -7.02 21.72
N VAL A 207 31.29 -7.73 21.55
CA VAL A 207 30.06 -7.16 20.95
C VAL A 207 29.49 -6.01 21.78
N LYS A 208 29.47 -6.16 23.11
CA LYS A 208 29.02 -5.12 24.04
C LYS A 208 29.87 -3.86 23.94
N SER A 209 31.19 -4.02 23.79
CA SER A 209 32.14 -2.92 23.57
C SER A 209 31.86 -2.17 22.26
N TRP A 210 31.64 -2.89 21.16
CA TRP A 210 31.41 -2.29 19.83
C TRP A 210 30.07 -1.55 19.75
N THR A 211 29.05 -2.11 20.37
CA THR A 211 27.70 -1.53 20.41
C THR A 211 27.59 -0.38 21.42
N GLY A 212 28.51 -0.25 22.38
CA GLY A 212 28.44 0.78 23.42
C GLY A 212 27.17 0.67 24.28
N GLY A 213 26.61 -0.55 24.41
CA GLY A 213 25.34 -0.78 25.10
C GLY A 213 24.08 -0.42 24.29
N PHE A 214 24.22 -0.15 22.98
CA PHE A 214 23.09 0.08 22.10
C PHE A 214 22.14 -1.13 22.08
N ARG A 215 20.85 -0.88 22.31
CA ARG A 215 19.78 -1.87 22.24
C ARG A 215 19.30 -1.91 20.79
N SER A 216 19.44 -3.06 20.13
CA SER A 216 19.37 -3.21 18.66
C SER A 216 18.15 -2.54 18.02
N LEU A 217 18.29 -2.12 16.75
CA LEU A 217 17.17 -1.69 15.90
C LEU A 217 16.29 -2.87 15.48
N ASP A 218 16.87 -4.08 15.44
CA ASP A 218 16.12 -5.31 15.21
C ASP A 218 15.40 -5.67 16.50
N GLY A 219 14.10 -5.40 16.55
CA GLY A 219 13.20 -6.00 17.52
C GLY A 219 13.17 -7.54 17.36
N GLY A 220 12.53 -8.21 18.32
CA GLY A 220 12.31 -9.66 18.24
C GLY A 220 13.43 -10.52 18.81
N TRP A 221 13.14 -11.82 18.92
CA TRP A 221 13.98 -12.78 19.64
C TRP A 221 14.49 -13.86 18.69
N ALA A 222 15.74 -14.30 18.92
CA ALA A 222 16.25 -15.51 18.30
C ALA A 222 15.69 -16.72 19.04
N TYR A 223 15.09 -17.67 18.33
CA TYR A 223 14.41 -18.83 18.92
C TYR A 223 14.97 -20.13 18.33
N ASP A 224 15.41 -21.05 19.19
CA ASP A 224 15.81 -22.42 18.84
C ASP A 224 14.56 -23.28 18.59
N ASN A 225 13.93 -23.04 17.44
CA ASN A 225 12.72 -23.77 17.01
C ASN A 225 13.02 -25.06 16.25
N ALA A 226 14.31 -25.41 16.10
CA ALA A 226 14.72 -26.67 15.51
C ALA A 226 14.99 -27.73 16.56
N GLY A 227 15.49 -27.35 17.75
CA GLY A 227 15.85 -28.25 18.84
C GLY A 227 14.67 -28.99 19.49
N ALA A 228 14.68 -29.06 20.83
CA ALA A 228 13.76 -29.93 21.58
C ALA A 228 12.26 -29.66 21.31
N ASP A 229 11.89 -28.40 21.10
CA ASP A 229 10.51 -27.97 20.84
C ASP A 229 10.11 -28.01 19.35
N GLY A 230 11.03 -28.36 18.45
CA GLY A 230 10.81 -28.42 17.01
C GLY A 230 10.98 -29.83 16.47
N LEU A 231 12.06 -30.06 15.74
CA LEU A 231 12.37 -31.37 15.16
C LEU A 231 12.56 -32.45 16.23
N GLY A 232 12.95 -32.07 17.45
CA GLY A 232 12.99 -32.99 18.61
C GLY A 232 11.63 -33.66 18.89
N GLN A 233 10.52 -32.94 18.77
CA GLN A 233 9.17 -33.48 18.97
C GLN A 233 8.77 -34.52 17.91
N VAL A 234 9.45 -34.49 16.77
CA VAL A 234 9.17 -35.35 15.62
C VAL A 234 9.96 -36.65 15.72
N GLY A 235 10.94 -36.75 16.64
CA GLY A 235 11.73 -37.94 16.91
C GLY A 235 13.22 -37.82 16.60
N PHE A 236 13.73 -36.61 16.33
CA PHE A 236 15.17 -36.38 16.16
C PHE A 236 15.90 -36.42 17.51
N ASP A 237 17.03 -37.11 17.54
CA ASP A 237 17.93 -37.13 18.70
C ASP A 237 18.63 -35.76 18.85
N PRO A 238 18.73 -35.17 20.06
CA PRO A 238 19.49 -33.94 20.29
C PRO A 238 20.93 -33.94 19.76
N SER A 239 21.57 -35.10 19.66
CA SER A 239 22.92 -35.28 19.09
C SER A 239 22.97 -35.14 17.58
N ALA A 240 21.83 -35.19 16.88
CA ALA A 240 21.74 -34.95 15.44
C ALA A 240 21.99 -33.49 15.06
N PHE A 241 21.88 -32.57 16.02
CA PHE A 241 21.88 -31.12 15.77
C PHE A 241 23.28 -30.53 15.94
N THR A 242 23.77 -29.85 14.90
CA THR A 242 24.97 -29.01 14.97
C THR A 242 24.58 -27.56 14.72
N LYS A 243 24.85 -26.65 15.66
CA LYS A 243 24.49 -25.23 15.58
C LYS A 243 25.69 -24.38 15.19
N VAL A 244 25.58 -23.61 14.10
CA VAL A 244 26.66 -22.79 13.57
C VAL A 244 26.18 -21.41 13.13
N SER A 245 27.10 -20.44 13.14
CA SER A 245 26.97 -19.18 12.41
C SER A 245 28.14 -19.10 11.44
N ILE A 246 27.85 -18.98 10.14
CA ILE A 246 28.88 -18.84 9.11
C ILE A 246 29.67 -17.55 9.37
N PHE A 247 28.98 -16.45 9.62
CA PHE A 247 29.63 -15.17 9.91
C PHE A 247 30.45 -15.25 11.21
N GLY A 248 29.87 -15.78 12.28
CA GLY A 248 30.56 -15.92 13.56
C GLY A 248 31.84 -16.76 13.51
N MET A 249 31.84 -17.81 12.68
CA MET A 249 32.99 -18.71 12.53
C MET A 249 34.07 -18.18 11.58
N CYS A 250 33.69 -17.40 10.57
CA CYS A 250 34.60 -16.98 9.51
C CYS A 250 35.01 -15.50 9.55
N ALA A 251 34.24 -14.63 10.21
CA ALA A 251 34.53 -13.21 10.26
C ALA A 251 35.72 -12.93 11.17
N SER A 252 36.57 -11.96 10.78
CA SER A 252 37.54 -11.35 11.69
C SER A 252 36.84 -10.47 12.72
N LYS A 253 37.55 -10.11 13.81
CA LYS A 253 37.02 -9.16 14.80
C LYS A 253 36.70 -7.80 14.17
N GLU A 254 37.52 -7.35 13.23
CA GLU A 254 37.33 -6.09 12.50
C GLU A 254 36.07 -6.15 11.62
N GLN A 255 35.85 -7.25 10.90
CA GLN A 255 34.62 -7.43 10.11
C GLN A 255 33.37 -7.44 11.00
N ALA A 256 33.40 -8.17 12.11
CA ALA A 256 32.29 -8.22 13.06
C ALA A 256 32.04 -6.83 13.68
N LYS A 257 33.09 -6.13 14.10
CA LYS A 257 33.01 -4.75 14.61
C LYS A 257 32.41 -3.79 13.58
N SER A 258 32.85 -3.86 12.33
CA SER A 258 32.30 -3.03 11.25
C SER A 258 30.82 -3.32 10.98
N LEU A 259 30.40 -4.59 11.04
CA LEU A 259 28.99 -4.98 10.91
C LEU A 259 28.13 -4.38 12.04
N PHE A 260 28.57 -4.50 13.30
CA PHE A 260 27.86 -3.91 14.44
C PHE A 260 27.86 -2.37 14.40
N HIS A 261 28.96 -1.74 13.96
CA HIS A 261 28.99 -0.28 13.76
C HIS A 261 28.05 0.17 12.63
N LEU A 262 27.93 -0.61 11.55
CA LEU A 262 26.96 -0.34 10.51
C LEU A 262 25.54 -0.40 11.06
N GLN A 263 25.20 -1.45 11.82
CA GLN A 263 23.86 -1.59 12.41
C GLN A 263 23.54 -0.47 13.43
N THR A 264 24.48 -0.14 14.32
CA THR A 264 24.22 0.74 15.47
C THR A 264 24.45 2.22 15.19
N ARG A 265 25.33 2.54 14.23
CA ARG A 265 25.79 3.91 13.97
C ARG A 265 25.71 4.29 12.49
N ASN A 266 25.23 3.40 11.62
CA ASN A 266 25.18 3.58 10.18
C ASN A 266 26.56 3.91 9.57
N LEU A 267 27.63 3.38 10.16
CA LEU A 267 29.00 3.59 9.69
C LEU A 267 29.34 2.54 8.64
N HIS A 268 29.70 2.99 7.45
CA HIS A 268 30.14 2.12 6.36
C HIS A 268 31.38 1.30 6.79
N PRO A 269 31.42 -0.02 6.50
CA PRO A 269 32.60 -0.83 6.74
C PRO A 269 33.81 -0.27 5.99
N ASN A 270 34.95 -0.18 6.68
CA ASN A 270 36.25 0.18 6.12
C ASN A 270 37.12 -1.05 5.85
N VAL A 271 36.54 -2.24 5.97
CA VAL A 271 37.18 -3.54 5.70
C VAL A 271 36.35 -4.29 4.65
N SER A 272 36.99 -5.21 3.93
CA SER A 272 36.27 -6.12 3.05
C SER A 272 35.30 -6.96 3.87
N MET A 273 34.04 -7.02 3.44
CA MET A 273 32.97 -7.79 4.08
C MET A 273 32.77 -9.15 3.39
N ALA A 274 33.82 -9.70 2.77
CA ALA A 274 33.85 -11.05 2.22
C ALA A 274 34.82 -11.94 3.04
N VAL A 275 34.49 -13.23 3.18
CA VAL A 275 35.45 -14.20 3.73
C VAL A 275 36.55 -14.48 2.71
N ILE A 276 37.76 -14.71 3.19
CA ILE A 276 38.90 -15.08 2.34
C ILE A 276 38.63 -16.47 1.73
N PRO A 277 38.63 -16.60 0.38
CA PRO A 277 38.48 -17.89 -0.29
C PRO A 277 39.54 -18.90 0.19
N GLY A 278 39.12 -20.16 0.37
CA GLY A 278 40.01 -21.23 0.84
C GLY A 278 40.42 -21.15 2.31
N SER A 279 39.85 -20.23 3.11
CA SER A 279 40.12 -20.17 4.54
C SER A 279 39.75 -21.48 5.26
N PRO A 280 40.46 -21.85 6.36
CA PRO A 280 40.16 -23.07 7.11
C PRO A 280 38.71 -23.15 7.62
N CYS A 281 38.11 -22.01 7.96
CA CYS A 281 36.71 -21.95 8.39
C CYS A 281 35.73 -22.37 7.27
N LEU A 282 35.99 -21.96 6.02
CA LEU A 282 35.20 -22.38 4.86
C LEU A 282 35.32 -23.89 4.64
N GLY A 283 36.53 -24.45 4.75
CA GLY A 283 36.75 -25.90 4.65
C GLY A 283 35.96 -26.69 5.70
N ALA A 284 35.96 -26.22 6.95
CA ALA A 284 35.19 -26.83 8.03
C ALA A 284 33.68 -26.74 7.80
N LEU A 285 33.17 -25.58 7.38
CA LEU A 285 31.75 -25.38 7.08
C LEU A 285 31.29 -26.17 5.86
N LYS A 286 32.10 -26.27 4.80
CA LYS A 286 31.81 -27.13 3.63
C LYS A 286 31.61 -28.57 4.06
N LYS A 287 32.51 -29.11 4.89
CA LYS A 287 32.39 -30.47 5.43
C LYS A 287 31.11 -30.66 6.25
N LEU A 288 30.78 -29.72 7.13
CA LEU A 288 29.55 -29.79 7.92
C LEU A 288 28.30 -29.76 7.04
N ILE A 289 28.29 -28.91 6.01
CA ILE A 289 27.21 -28.88 5.03
C ILE A 289 27.15 -30.24 4.35
N GLU A 290 28.22 -30.74 3.72
CA GLU A 290 28.31 -32.03 3.01
C GLU A 290 27.85 -33.25 3.82
N GLU A 291 28.17 -33.29 5.12
CA GLU A 291 27.73 -34.38 6.00
C GLU A 291 26.27 -34.26 6.45
N SER A 292 25.67 -33.07 6.36
CA SER A 292 24.28 -32.86 6.76
C SER A 292 23.28 -33.44 5.75
N SER A 293 22.17 -33.94 6.28
CA SER A 293 21.00 -34.38 5.52
C SER A 293 19.90 -33.32 5.49
N ILE A 294 19.84 -32.51 6.55
CA ILE A 294 18.91 -31.38 6.68
C ILE A 294 19.72 -30.14 7.04
N LEU A 295 19.44 -29.03 6.36
CA LEU A 295 19.89 -27.71 6.76
C LEU A 295 18.69 -26.92 7.23
N PHE A 296 18.71 -26.51 8.50
CA PHE A 296 17.68 -25.68 9.11
C PHE A 296 18.18 -24.24 9.21
N ALA A 297 17.60 -23.34 8.42
CA ALA A 297 17.89 -21.92 8.46
C ALA A 297 16.85 -21.19 9.33
N ASN A 298 17.31 -20.66 10.46
CA ASN A 298 16.43 -20.05 11.46
C ASN A 298 15.90 -18.66 11.07
N GLY A 299 14.91 -18.19 11.83
CA GLY A 299 14.32 -16.86 11.67
C GLY A 299 15.14 -15.73 12.29
N GLY A 300 14.83 -14.49 11.91
CA GLY A 300 15.42 -13.25 12.41
C GLY A 300 15.59 -12.24 11.27
N ASN A 301 16.77 -11.66 11.06
CA ASN A 301 16.98 -10.65 10.02
C ASN A 301 17.35 -11.31 8.66
N PRO A 302 16.52 -11.22 7.60
CA PRO A 302 16.83 -11.79 6.29
C PRO A 302 17.92 -11.04 5.52
N ASP A 303 18.10 -9.74 5.74
CA ASP A 303 19.19 -8.98 5.11
C ASP A 303 20.55 -9.54 5.57
N MET A 304 20.65 -9.88 6.87
CA MET A 304 21.84 -10.53 7.42
C MET A 304 22.09 -11.91 6.80
N TYR A 305 21.04 -12.73 6.67
CA TYR A 305 21.17 -14.04 6.02
C TYR A 305 21.56 -13.95 4.54
N GLY A 306 20.88 -13.08 3.81
CA GLY A 306 21.16 -12.81 2.40
C GLY A 306 22.60 -12.33 2.22
N PHE A 307 23.05 -11.40 3.06
CA PHE A 307 24.45 -10.95 3.07
C PHE A 307 25.41 -12.12 3.28
N VAL A 308 25.17 -12.94 4.31
CA VAL A 308 26.05 -14.05 4.65
C VAL A 308 26.18 -15.06 3.52
N LEU A 309 25.07 -15.46 2.92
CA LEU A 309 25.03 -16.52 1.92
C LEU A 309 25.35 -16.05 0.50
N LYS A 310 25.22 -14.75 0.19
CA LYS A 310 25.44 -14.22 -1.17
C LYS A 310 26.68 -13.36 -1.35
N LYS A 311 27.13 -12.67 -0.31
CA LYS A 311 28.21 -11.67 -0.40
C LYS A 311 29.38 -12.03 0.50
N PHE A 312 29.10 -12.42 1.75
CA PHE A 312 30.16 -12.79 2.68
C PHE A 312 30.80 -14.12 2.29
N ALA A 313 30.01 -15.20 2.20
CA ALA A 313 30.47 -16.56 1.90
C ALA A 313 29.66 -17.20 0.74
N PRO A 314 29.70 -16.61 -0.48
CA PRO A 314 28.90 -17.06 -1.63
C PRO A 314 29.11 -18.54 -1.97
N GLU A 315 30.34 -19.06 -1.84
CA GLU A 315 30.65 -20.47 -2.11
C GLU A 315 29.84 -21.45 -1.25
N LEU A 316 29.46 -21.07 -0.02
CA LEU A 316 28.62 -21.90 0.85
C LEU A 316 27.15 -21.83 0.41
N GLY A 317 26.65 -20.65 0.03
CA GLY A 317 25.32 -20.48 -0.53
C GLY A 317 25.12 -21.29 -1.81
N GLU A 318 26.11 -21.29 -2.70
CA GLU A 318 26.13 -22.10 -3.92
C GLU A 318 26.15 -23.60 -3.62
N LEU A 319 26.97 -24.05 -2.64
CA LEU A 319 26.99 -25.45 -2.21
C LEU A 319 25.64 -25.91 -1.67
N ILE A 320 25.00 -25.10 -0.83
CA ILE A 320 23.66 -25.38 -0.29
C ILE A 320 22.67 -25.51 -1.44
N ALA A 321 22.62 -24.51 -2.34
CA ALA A 321 21.68 -24.51 -3.45
C ALA A 321 21.90 -25.70 -4.40
N LYS A 322 23.16 -26.06 -4.68
CA LYS A 322 23.51 -27.24 -5.47
C LYS A 322 22.98 -28.52 -4.83
N ARG A 323 23.27 -28.75 -3.54
CA ARG A 323 22.85 -29.97 -2.85
C ARG A 323 21.35 -30.12 -2.73
N VAL A 324 20.64 -29.01 -2.50
CA VAL A 324 19.17 -28.95 -2.50
C VAL A 324 18.64 -29.35 -3.86
N ARG A 325 19.12 -28.73 -4.94
CA ARG A 325 18.72 -29.02 -6.33
C ARG A 325 19.04 -30.45 -6.78
N GLU A 326 20.06 -31.06 -6.20
CA GLU A 326 20.40 -32.47 -6.43
C GLU A 326 19.48 -33.44 -5.65
N GLY A 327 18.68 -32.94 -4.70
CA GLY A 327 17.87 -33.75 -3.79
C GLY A 327 18.67 -34.45 -2.70
N SER A 328 19.93 -34.05 -2.49
CA SER A 328 20.83 -34.65 -1.49
C SER A 328 20.78 -33.94 -0.13
N LEU A 329 20.10 -32.80 -0.05
CA LEU A 329 19.92 -31.99 1.15
C LEU A 329 18.48 -31.48 1.20
N LEU A 330 17.81 -31.66 2.33
CA LEU A 330 16.54 -30.99 2.61
C LEU A 330 16.84 -29.61 3.22
N TYR A 331 16.41 -28.55 2.56
CA TYR A 331 16.47 -27.21 3.13
C TYR A 331 15.17 -26.91 3.87
N MET A 332 15.29 -26.51 5.13
CA MET A 332 14.17 -26.05 5.94
C MET A 332 14.44 -24.62 6.39
N GLY A 333 13.68 -23.65 5.88
CA GLY A 333 13.80 -22.24 6.26
C GLY A 333 12.62 -21.80 7.11
N ARG A 334 12.89 -21.06 8.18
CA ARG A 334 11.85 -20.39 8.99
C ARG A 334 12.00 -18.88 8.88
N SER A 335 10.91 -18.15 8.69
CA SER A 335 10.91 -16.68 8.69
C SER A 335 12.02 -16.13 7.76
N ALA A 336 13.04 -15.42 8.25
CA ALA A 336 14.19 -14.99 7.45
C ALA A 336 14.87 -16.09 6.63
N GLY A 337 15.09 -17.28 7.19
CA GLY A 337 15.65 -18.41 6.47
C GLY A 337 14.74 -18.91 5.35
N ALA A 338 13.42 -18.74 5.51
CA ALA A 338 12.42 -19.06 4.49
C ALA A 338 12.46 -18.05 3.34
N MET A 339 12.50 -16.76 3.67
CA MET A 339 12.60 -15.67 2.70
C MET A 339 13.89 -15.75 1.87
N THR A 340 15.04 -15.94 2.54
CA THR A 340 16.35 -15.99 1.88
C THR A 340 16.48 -17.19 0.93
N ALA A 341 15.79 -18.29 1.22
CA ALA A 341 15.74 -19.45 0.33
C ALA A 341 14.78 -19.30 -0.85
N SER A 342 13.80 -18.41 -0.72
CA SER A 342 12.86 -18.10 -1.78
C SER A 342 13.54 -17.31 -2.91
N ARG A 343 12.77 -16.87 -3.90
CA ARG A 343 13.27 -16.12 -5.05
C ARG A 343 13.83 -14.75 -4.63
N ASP A 344 13.15 -14.07 -3.71
CA ASP A 344 13.52 -12.74 -3.25
C ASP A 344 13.04 -12.53 -1.79
N PHE A 345 13.87 -11.88 -0.97
CA PHE A 345 13.57 -11.57 0.43
C PHE A 345 13.25 -10.08 0.70
N GLY A 346 13.05 -9.29 -0.35
CA GLY A 346 12.73 -7.86 -0.33
C GLY A 346 11.38 -7.56 0.30
N LEU A 347 10.49 -8.56 0.36
CA LEU A 347 9.24 -8.55 1.12
C LEU A 347 9.44 -8.62 2.65
N THR A 348 10.67 -8.55 3.17
CA THR A 348 10.94 -8.68 4.61
C THR A 348 10.16 -7.67 5.45
N TYR A 349 9.84 -8.02 6.68
CA TYR A 349 9.27 -7.11 7.67
C TYR A 349 10.36 -6.30 8.41
N GLU A 350 11.58 -6.83 8.48
CA GLU A 350 12.71 -6.31 9.25
C GLU A 350 13.80 -5.77 8.32
N PRO A 351 13.58 -4.69 7.52
CA PRO A 351 14.69 -4.16 6.76
C PRO A 351 15.66 -3.50 7.70
N ASN A 352 16.92 -3.75 7.42
CA ASN A 352 17.97 -2.87 7.86
C ASN A 352 18.49 -2.16 6.60
N PRO A 353 17.99 -0.93 6.29
CA PRO A 353 18.35 -0.23 5.06
C PRO A 353 19.86 -0.05 4.92
N ALA A 354 20.58 0.04 6.04
CA ALA A 354 22.04 0.08 6.06
C ALA A 354 22.63 -1.26 5.59
N LEU A 355 22.19 -2.41 6.10
CA LEU A 355 22.65 -3.71 5.61
C LEU A 355 22.29 -3.91 4.13
N THR A 356 21.03 -3.68 3.77
CA THR A 356 20.57 -3.85 2.39
C THR A 356 21.30 -2.92 1.42
N THR A 357 21.51 -1.65 1.75
CA THR A 357 22.16 -0.70 0.83
C THR A 357 23.67 -0.87 0.81
N VAL A 358 24.31 -1.10 1.97
CA VAL A 358 25.77 -1.06 2.11
C VAL A 358 26.42 -2.42 1.88
N LEU A 359 25.77 -3.52 2.31
CA LEU A 359 26.35 -4.87 2.19
C LEU A 359 25.79 -5.66 1.01
N LEU A 360 24.54 -5.40 0.63
CA LEU A 360 23.86 -6.12 -0.44
C LEU A 360 23.74 -5.29 -1.73
N ASP A 361 24.14 -4.02 -1.77
CA ASP A 361 23.94 -3.14 -2.93
C ASP A 361 22.46 -3.07 -3.39
N ARG A 362 21.53 -3.23 -2.44
CA ARG A 362 20.08 -3.36 -2.64
C ARG A 362 19.63 -4.63 -3.37
N ASP A 363 20.51 -5.62 -3.52
CA ASP A 363 20.18 -6.93 -4.10
C ASP A 363 19.52 -7.86 -3.07
N THR A 364 18.19 -7.95 -3.15
CA THR A 364 17.36 -8.80 -2.28
C THR A 364 17.06 -10.17 -2.87
N THR A 365 17.69 -10.56 -4.00
CA THR A 365 17.44 -11.88 -4.59
C THR A 365 17.85 -12.98 -3.60
N GLY A 366 17.04 -14.01 -3.42
CA GLY A 366 17.34 -15.14 -2.56
C GLY A 366 18.09 -16.25 -3.30
N LEU A 367 18.21 -17.41 -2.68
CA LEU A 367 18.85 -18.59 -3.27
C LEU A 367 18.02 -19.24 -4.39
N SER A 368 16.74 -18.84 -4.54
CA SER A 368 15.81 -19.39 -5.53
C SER A 368 15.73 -20.92 -5.44
N LEU A 369 15.52 -21.46 -4.23
CA LEU A 369 15.39 -22.91 -4.00
C LEU A 369 13.96 -23.40 -4.33
N ALA A 370 12.98 -22.51 -4.25
CA ALA A 370 11.58 -22.74 -4.59
C ALA A 370 11.19 -22.11 -5.95
N GLY A 371 12.11 -22.10 -6.93
CA GLY A 371 11.85 -21.52 -8.27
C GLY A 371 11.62 -20.01 -8.26
N GLU A 372 10.51 -19.57 -8.88
CA GLU A 372 10.10 -18.16 -8.96
C GLU A 372 9.22 -17.71 -7.78
N CYS A 373 9.04 -18.54 -6.76
CA CYS A 373 8.27 -18.17 -5.57
C CYS A 373 9.08 -17.28 -4.62
N ALA A 374 8.57 -16.09 -4.32
CA ALA A 374 9.02 -15.25 -3.20
C ALA A 374 8.05 -15.44 -2.02
N LEU A 375 8.57 -15.72 -0.81
CA LEU A 375 7.74 -16.01 0.35
C LEU A 375 7.67 -14.79 1.29
N ARG A 376 6.46 -14.42 1.71
CA ARG A 376 6.21 -13.49 2.82
C ARG A 376 5.64 -14.25 4.02
N PRO A 377 6.45 -14.55 5.05
CA PRO A 377 5.98 -15.16 6.29
C PRO A 377 5.33 -14.13 7.22
N HIS A 378 4.66 -14.61 8.27
CA HIS A 378 4.02 -13.80 9.32
C HIS A 378 2.90 -12.90 8.80
N ILE A 379 2.05 -13.45 7.93
CA ILE A 379 0.80 -12.79 7.57
C ILE A 379 -0.21 -13.02 8.70
N HIS A 380 -0.66 -11.93 9.29
CA HIS A 380 -1.63 -11.93 10.38
C HIS A 380 -2.97 -11.31 9.96
N ASP A 381 -2.95 -10.56 8.87
CA ASP A 381 -4.05 -9.77 8.33
C ASP A 381 -3.86 -9.55 6.82
N HIS A 382 -4.78 -8.83 6.21
CA HIS A 382 -4.78 -8.50 4.79
C HIS A 382 -3.85 -7.33 4.41
N LEU A 383 -3.04 -6.77 5.32
CA LEU A 383 -2.18 -5.61 5.00
C LEU A 383 -1.19 -5.90 3.89
N TRP A 384 -0.75 -7.15 3.80
CA TRP A 384 0.27 -7.56 2.84
C TRP A 384 -0.28 -7.98 1.49
N ASP A 385 -1.60 -8.12 1.33
CA ASP A 385 -2.22 -8.58 0.09
C ASP A 385 -1.91 -7.61 -1.06
N ILE A 386 -2.09 -6.31 -0.83
CA ILE A 386 -1.82 -5.28 -1.83
C ILE A 386 -0.30 -5.17 -2.12
N PRO A 387 0.59 -4.93 -1.13
CA PRO A 387 2.03 -4.88 -1.40
C PRO A 387 2.59 -6.14 -2.07
N ALA A 388 2.07 -7.32 -1.73
CA ALA A 388 2.48 -8.58 -2.35
C ALA A 388 2.05 -8.68 -3.81
N LYS A 389 0.80 -8.33 -4.15
CA LYS A 389 0.33 -8.28 -5.54
C LYS A 389 1.15 -7.28 -6.38
N VAL A 390 1.41 -6.10 -5.82
CA VAL A 390 2.27 -5.07 -6.44
C VAL A 390 3.65 -5.62 -6.74
N TYR A 391 4.24 -6.25 -5.73
CA TYR A 391 5.59 -6.81 -5.82
C TYR A 391 5.64 -7.92 -6.87
N ALA A 392 4.72 -8.89 -6.80
CA ALA A 392 4.59 -9.98 -7.76
C ALA A 392 4.53 -9.48 -9.22
N ARG A 393 3.73 -8.44 -9.46
CA ARG A 393 3.61 -7.86 -10.79
C ARG A 393 4.86 -7.12 -11.23
N ALA A 394 5.49 -6.38 -10.31
CA ALA A 394 6.68 -5.61 -10.61
C ALA A 394 7.91 -6.48 -10.90
N THR A 395 8.02 -7.63 -10.25
CA THR A 395 9.16 -8.54 -10.40
C THR A 395 8.88 -9.73 -11.34
N GLY A 396 7.60 -9.99 -11.66
CA GLY A 396 7.17 -11.16 -12.41
C GLY A 396 7.17 -12.46 -11.58
N GLU A 397 7.36 -12.35 -10.27
CA GLU A 397 7.49 -13.48 -9.34
C GLU A 397 6.14 -13.96 -8.81
N THR A 398 6.09 -15.19 -8.33
CA THR A 398 4.93 -15.70 -7.60
C THR A 398 5.10 -15.37 -6.13
N VAL A 399 4.33 -14.42 -5.60
CA VAL A 399 4.39 -14.11 -4.16
C VAL A 399 3.48 -15.04 -3.38
N VAL A 400 4.08 -15.77 -2.44
CA VAL A 400 3.39 -16.69 -1.54
C VAL A 400 3.27 -16.04 -0.17
N LEU A 401 2.03 -15.85 0.27
CA LEU A 401 1.70 -15.35 1.60
C LEU A 401 1.53 -16.55 2.55
N ALA A 402 2.25 -16.55 3.68
CA ALA A 402 2.16 -17.63 4.67
C ALA A 402 1.88 -17.06 6.07
N ALA A 403 0.74 -17.44 6.63
CA ALA A 403 0.39 -17.12 8.01
C ALA A 403 1.26 -17.92 9.00
N ASN A 404 1.25 -17.53 10.27
CA ASN A 404 1.88 -18.36 11.32
C ASN A 404 1.23 -19.75 11.34
N GLY A 405 2.04 -20.81 11.41
CA GLY A 405 1.58 -22.20 11.30
C GLY A 405 1.54 -22.76 9.88
N GLU A 406 1.71 -21.91 8.87
CA GLU A 406 1.75 -22.29 7.45
C GLU A 406 3.18 -22.29 6.88
N GLY A 407 3.33 -22.94 5.74
CA GLY A 407 4.53 -22.92 4.95
C GLY A 407 4.32 -23.39 3.51
N LEU A 408 5.26 -23.00 2.66
CA LEU A 408 5.42 -23.50 1.31
C LEU A 408 6.39 -24.68 1.33
N PHE A 409 5.99 -25.83 0.78
CA PHE A 409 6.93 -26.91 0.51
C PHE A 409 7.10 -27.06 -0.99
N CYS A 410 8.32 -27.41 -1.42
CA CYS A 410 8.62 -27.86 -2.77
C CYS A 410 9.29 -29.23 -2.69
N ASN A 411 8.62 -30.23 -3.26
CA ASN A 411 9.00 -31.63 -3.19
C ASN A 411 9.08 -32.19 -4.62
N GLN A 412 10.32 -32.30 -5.13
CA GLN A 412 10.63 -32.95 -6.40
C GLN A 412 9.81 -32.43 -7.61
N GLY A 413 9.84 -31.11 -7.85
CA GLY A 413 9.18 -30.52 -9.01
C GLY A 413 7.71 -30.15 -8.81
N CYS A 414 7.21 -30.22 -7.57
CA CYS A 414 5.91 -29.73 -7.16
C CYS A 414 6.02 -28.82 -5.95
N CYS A 415 5.27 -27.73 -5.91
CA CYS A 415 5.15 -26.89 -4.72
C CYS A 415 3.70 -26.76 -4.27
N GLY A 416 3.48 -26.65 -2.95
CA GLY A 416 2.16 -26.45 -2.37
C GLY A 416 2.23 -25.81 -0.99
N MET A 417 1.10 -25.29 -0.54
CA MET A 417 0.93 -24.81 0.83
C MET A 417 0.63 -25.97 1.77
N THR A 418 1.15 -25.87 2.99
CA THR A 418 0.87 -26.80 4.08
C THR A 418 0.73 -26.04 5.39
N GLY A 419 0.04 -26.66 6.34
CA GLY A 419 -0.40 -26.01 7.56
C GLY A 419 -1.77 -25.38 7.36
N LYS A 420 -2.47 -25.16 8.47
CA LYS A 420 -3.78 -24.52 8.50
C LYS A 420 -3.82 -23.57 9.68
N THR A 421 -4.07 -22.31 9.39
CA THR A 421 -4.53 -21.35 10.38
C THR A 421 -5.67 -20.56 9.78
N GLU A 422 -6.71 -20.33 10.57
CA GLU A 422 -7.68 -19.29 10.23
C GLU A 422 -6.94 -17.96 10.40
N LEU A 423 -6.80 -17.20 9.30
CA LEU A 423 -6.36 -15.80 9.40
C LEU A 423 -7.21 -15.12 10.47
N THR A 424 -6.56 -14.52 11.46
CA THR A 424 -7.26 -13.82 12.54
C THR A 424 -8.16 -12.73 11.96
N ASP A 425 -9.37 -12.61 12.53
CA ASP A 425 -10.41 -11.62 12.18
C ASP A 425 -9.78 -10.25 11.82
N PRO A 426 -10.12 -9.61 10.68
CA PRO A 426 -9.58 -8.33 10.19
C PRO A 426 -9.52 -7.16 11.19
N LYS A 427 -10.13 -7.31 12.38
CA LYS A 427 -10.12 -6.37 13.50
C LYS A 427 -8.73 -6.03 14.04
N SER A 428 -7.65 -6.74 13.68
CA SER A 428 -6.28 -6.43 14.14
C SER A 428 -5.58 -5.30 13.37
N LEU A 429 -6.17 -4.80 12.27
CA LEU A 429 -5.56 -3.76 11.40
C LEU A 429 -5.24 -2.43 12.11
N LEU A 430 -5.83 -2.18 13.29
CA LEU A 430 -5.76 -0.91 14.02
C LEU A 430 -4.43 -0.64 14.77
N HIS A 431 -3.45 -1.54 14.72
CA HIS A 431 -2.19 -1.41 15.47
C HIS A 431 -0.92 -1.22 14.62
N HIS A 432 -1.04 -0.91 13.33
CA HIS A 432 0.05 -1.07 12.36
C HIS A 432 0.69 0.22 11.77
N ASP A 433 0.65 1.36 12.46
CA ASP A 433 1.38 2.58 12.05
C ASP A 433 2.90 2.35 11.85
N LYS A 434 3.47 1.36 12.55
CA LYS A 434 4.89 0.97 12.43
C LYS A 434 5.28 0.39 11.06
N HIS A 435 4.31 0.11 10.19
CA HIS A 435 4.50 -0.68 8.97
C HIS A 435 4.31 0.14 7.70
N ALA A 436 3.72 1.34 7.79
CA ALA A 436 3.45 2.19 6.63
C ALA A 436 4.74 2.57 5.87
N SER A 437 5.77 3.01 6.61
CA SER A 437 7.09 3.31 6.02
C SER A 437 7.75 2.07 5.39
N ARG A 438 7.38 0.87 5.83
CA ARG A 438 7.90 -0.39 5.29
C ARG A 438 7.23 -0.77 3.98
N MET A 439 5.91 -0.69 3.92
CA MET A 439 5.17 -0.90 2.68
C MET A 439 5.66 0.06 1.61
N GLU A 440 5.88 1.33 1.96
CA GLU A 440 6.46 2.34 1.06
C GLU A 440 7.80 1.91 0.46
N GLN A 441 8.68 1.24 1.23
CA GLN A 441 9.96 0.72 0.71
C GLN A 441 9.76 -0.43 -0.26
N VAL A 442 8.82 -1.35 0.00
CA VAL A 442 8.46 -2.44 -0.91
C VAL A 442 7.92 -1.88 -2.21
N PHE A 443 7.02 -0.90 -2.12
CA PHE A 443 6.51 -0.18 -3.28
C PHE A 443 7.63 0.52 -4.07
N LYS A 444 8.56 1.20 -3.39
CA LYS A 444 9.73 1.82 -4.04
C LYS A 444 10.65 0.80 -4.72
N ALA A 445 10.81 -0.39 -4.15
CA ALA A 445 11.60 -1.47 -4.75
C ALA A 445 10.92 -2.08 -5.97
N ALA A 446 9.61 -2.36 -5.86
CA ALA A 446 8.75 -2.78 -6.96
C ALA A 446 8.81 -1.76 -8.11
N TYR A 447 8.61 -0.47 -7.83
CA TYR A 447 8.69 0.61 -8.81
C TYR A 447 10.01 0.64 -9.59
N ARG A 448 11.14 0.43 -8.91
CA ARG A 448 12.46 0.40 -9.56
C ARG A 448 12.66 -0.81 -10.45
N SER A 449 12.10 -1.95 -10.05
CA SER A 449 12.25 -3.22 -10.75
C SER A 449 11.30 -3.34 -11.94
N TYR A 450 10.18 -2.60 -11.90
CA TYR A 450 9.21 -2.57 -12.97
C TYR A 450 9.80 -1.91 -14.23
N SER A 451 9.94 -2.75 -15.25
CA SER A 451 10.14 -2.34 -16.62
C SER A 451 8.79 -2.54 -17.31
N PRO A 452 8.06 -1.46 -17.66
CA PRO A 452 6.81 -1.63 -18.39
C PRO A 452 7.13 -2.45 -19.65
N GLU A 453 6.37 -3.53 -19.88
CA GLU A 453 6.26 -4.05 -21.23
C GLU A 453 5.84 -2.86 -22.08
N SER A 454 6.52 -2.60 -23.19
CA SER A 454 6.19 -1.49 -24.08
C SER A 454 4.72 -1.62 -24.43
N PHE A 455 3.88 -0.83 -23.77
CA PHE A 455 2.45 -0.88 -23.94
C PHE A 455 2.24 -0.34 -25.36
N HIS A 456 2.00 -1.24 -26.30
CA HIS A 456 1.75 -0.88 -27.68
C HIS A 456 0.34 -0.31 -27.76
N PHE A 457 0.20 0.97 -27.44
CA PHE A 457 -1.05 1.75 -27.53
C PHE A 457 -1.60 1.90 -28.98
N GLY A 458 -1.10 1.11 -29.93
CA GLY A 458 -1.64 0.97 -31.27
C GLY A 458 -2.72 -0.11 -31.40
N GLU A 459 -2.82 -1.03 -30.43
CA GLU A 459 -4.00 -1.88 -30.28
C GLU A 459 -4.84 -1.26 -29.16
N GLN A 460 -6.06 -0.83 -29.50
CA GLN A 460 -7.07 -0.49 -28.52
C GLN A 460 -7.02 -1.58 -27.44
N LEU A 461 -6.66 -1.22 -26.19
CA LEU A 461 -7.15 -1.98 -25.05
C LEU A 461 -8.62 -2.30 -25.35
N PRO A 462 -9.10 -3.54 -25.15
CA PRO A 462 -10.54 -3.79 -25.24
C PRO A 462 -11.17 -2.72 -24.36
N ASN A 463 -11.76 -1.70 -24.98
CA ASN A 463 -12.17 -0.49 -24.31
C ASN A 463 -13.03 -0.98 -23.15
N PRO A 464 -12.69 -0.71 -21.88
CA PRO A 464 -13.65 -0.93 -20.82
C PRO A 464 -14.91 -0.20 -21.31
N GLU A 465 -16.02 -0.93 -21.40
CA GLU A 465 -17.29 -0.39 -21.91
C GLU A 465 -17.84 0.57 -20.86
N CYS A 466 -17.16 1.71 -20.64
CA CYS A 466 -17.64 2.77 -19.79
C CYS A 466 -18.95 3.28 -20.39
N GLN A 467 -20.05 3.07 -19.68
CA GLN A 467 -21.36 3.53 -20.10
C GLN A 467 -21.62 4.90 -19.52
N ALA A 468 -21.92 5.86 -20.41
CA ALA A 468 -22.39 7.18 -20.00
C ALA A 468 -23.90 7.16 -19.76
N ALA A 469 -24.33 7.87 -18.73
CA ALA A 469 -25.73 8.04 -18.35
C ALA A 469 -26.48 8.97 -19.33
N GLY A 470 -25.78 9.74 -20.15
CA GLY A 470 -26.33 10.72 -21.09
C GLY A 470 -25.24 11.41 -21.92
N PRO A 471 -25.49 12.64 -22.44
CA PRO A 471 -24.51 13.40 -23.22
C PRO A 471 -23.36 13.92 -22.35
N VAL A 472 -22.21 13.23 -22.40
CA VAL A 472 -21.04 13.57 -21.58
C VAL A 472 -19.79 13.63 -22.45
N LEU A 473 -18.98 14.68 -22.27
CA LEU A 473 -17.62 14.79 -22.83
C LEU A 473 -16.60 14.90 -21.71
N LEU A 474 -15.61 14.01 -21.70
CA LEU A 474 -14.63 13.91 -20.63
C LEU A 474 -13.22 14.05 -21.20
N ALA A 475 -12.49 15.05 -20.74
CA ALA A 475 -11.18 15.43 -21.28
C ALA A 475 -10.11 15.49 -20.17
N SER A 476 -8.88 15.16 -20.55
CA SER A 476 -7.75 15.17 -19.62
C SER A 476 -7.38 16.57 -19.12
N SER A 477 -7.13 17.51 -20.05
CA SER A 477 -6.52 18.80 -19.73
C SER A 477 -7.14 19.95 -20.52
N SER A 478 -7.08 19.96 -21.85
CA SER A 478 -7.73 20.98 -22.69
C SER A 478 -8.61 20.37 -23.79
N LEU A 479 -9.61 21.14 -24.21
CA LEU A 479 -10.41 20.89 -25.41
C LEU A 479 -9.77 21.54 -26.65
N ASP A 480 -8.52 21.99 -26.58
CA ASP A 480 -7.90 22.71 -27.69
C ASP A 480 -7.53 21.77 -28.85
N ASN A 481 -7.52 20.46 -28.63
CA ASN A 481 -7.33 19.46 -29.67
C ASN A 481 -8.53 19.43 -30.63
N ASP A 482 -8.26 19.45 -31.94
CA ASP A 482 -9.27 19.38 -32.99
C ASP A 482 -10.19 18.16 -32.85
N ALA A 483 -9.67 17.00 -32.43
CA ALA A 483 -10.49 15.81 -32.20
C ALA A 483 -11.50 16.02 -31.06
N ALA A 484 -11.08 16.65 -29.96
CA ALA A 484 -11.97 16.98 -28.84
C ALA A 484 -13.02 18.02 -29.25
N LYS A 485 -12.65 18.99 -30.08
CA LYS A 485 -13.58 19.99 -30.65
C LYS A 485 -14.60 19.35 -31.57
N GLU A 486 -14.19 18.44 -32.45
CA GLU A 486 -15.11 17.75 -33.35
C GLU A 486 -16.09 16.86 -32.58
N GLU A 487 -15.65 16.19 -31.51
CA GLU A 487 -16.59 15.44 -30.66
C GLU A 487 -17.54 16.35 -29.88
N LEU A 488 -17.05 17.48 -29.38
CA LEU A 488 -17.94 18.48 -28.77
C LEU A 488 -18.97 19.00 -29.78
N LYS A 489 -18.56 19.34 -31.01
CA LYS A 489 -19.49 19.72 -32.09
C LYS A 489 -20.51 18.62 -32.37
N SER A 490 -20.07 17.36 -32.39
CA SER A 490 -20.92 16.18 -32.59
C SER A 490 -21.99 16.06 -31.50
N LEU A 491 -21.61 16.26 -30.23
CA LEU A 491 -22.54 16.25 -29.10
C LEU A 491 -23.52 17.42 -29.16
N LEU A 492 -23.04 18.64 -29.41
CA LEU A 492 -23.87 19.84 -29.45
C LEU A 492 -24.96 19.77 -30.53
N ARG A 493 -24.66 19.18 -31.69
CA ARG A 493 -25.65 18.98 -32.79
C ARG A 493 -26.78 18.00 -32.46
N ARG A 494 -26.69 17.27 -31.34
CA ARG A 494 -27.67 16.25 -30.95
C ARG A 494 -28.67 16.74 -29.90
N LEU A 495 -28.51 17.97 -29.41
CA LEU A 495 -29.47 18.55 -28.48
C LEU A 495 -30.84 18.70 -29.19
N PRO A 496 -31.96 18.33 -28.53
CA PRO A 496 -33.30 18.35 -29.15
C PRO A 496 -33.70 19.70 -29.75
N SER A 497 -33.15 20.79 -29.23
CA SER A 497 -33.39 22.17 -29.68
C SER A 497 -32.67 22.54 -30.98
N THR A 498 -31.82 21.66 -31.54
CA THR A 498 -30.87 22.01 -32.61
C THR A 498 -31.19 21.51 -34.03
N GLU A 499 -32.33 20.83 -34.24
CA GLU A 499 -32.59 20.08 -35.49
C GLU A 499 -32.79 20.91 -36.78
N SER A 500 -32.80 22.26 -36.78
CA SER A 500 -33.15 23.02 -37.99
C SER A 500 -32.26 24.18 -38.48
N HIS A 501 -31.13 24.52 -37.84
CA HIS A 501 -30.33 25.68 -38.28
C HIS A 501 -28.80 25.50 -38.19
N ALA A 502 -28.10 25.83 -39.28
CA ALA A 502 -26.63 25.77 -39.36
C ALA A 502 -25.90 26.81 -38.47
N ASP A 503 -26.65 27.78 -37.90
CA ASP A 503 -26.13 28.93 -37.14
C ASP A 503 -26.48 28.86 -35.63
N LEU A 504 -26.66 27.67 -35.05
CA LEU A 504 -27.23 27.48 -33.70
C LEU A 504 -26.25 27.62 -32.52
N PHE A 505 -24.94 27.45 -32.71
CA PHE A 505 -23.97 27.53 -31.61
C PHE A 505 -24.00 28.85 -30.81
N PRO A 506 -24.22 30.03 -31.41
CA PRO A 506 -24.28 31.28 -30.67
C PRO A 506 -25.46 31.40 -29.68
N ALA A 507 -26.48 30.54 -29.77
CA ALA A 507 -27.68 30.61 -28.93
C ALA A 507 -27.64 29.70 -27.69
N LEU A 508 -26.67 28.77 -27.63
CA LEU A 508 -26.56 27.84 -26.49
C LEU A 508 -25.98 28.56 -25.28
N GLN A 509 -26.61 28.36 -24.12
CA GLN A 509 -26.16 28.94 -22.87
C GLN A 509 -25.22 27.97 -22.15
N VAL A 510 -24.06 28.48 -21.71
CA VAL A 510 -23.03 27.69 -21.03
C VAL A 510 -22.86 28.16 -19.59
N LEU A 511 -22.88 27.22 -18.64
CA LEU A 511 -22.54 27.45 -17.23
C LEU A 511 -21.25 26.72 -16.88
N SER A 512 -20.21 27.45 -16.48
CA SER A 512 -18.97 26.89 -15.90
C SER A 512 -19.07 26.84 -14.38
N LEU A 513 -18.85 25.65 -13.82
CA LEU A 513 -18.90 25.32 -12.41
C LEU A 513 -17.47 25.26 -11.84
N ASP A 514 -17.00 26.40 -11.35
CA ASP A 514 -15.59 26.67 -11.06
C ASP A 514 -15.12 26.17 -9.68
N ASP A 515 -15.97 25.43 -8.93
CA ASP A 515 -15.67 25.01 -7.56
C ASP A 515 -14.37 24.20 -7.43
N GLY A 516 -14.06 23.36 -8.43
CA GLY A 516 -12.80 22.60 -8.44
C GLY A 516 -11.56 23.49 -8.41
N ALA A 517 -11.62 24.68 -9.01
CA ALA A 517 -10.51 25.62 -9.06
C ALA A 517 -10.32 26.39 -7.75
N TYR A 518 -11.35 26.50 -6.92
CA TYR A 518 -11.40 27.37 -5.75
C TYR A 518 -10.23 27.16 -4.76
N LEU A 519 -9.76 25.92 -4.63
CA LEU A 519 -8.64 25.56 -3.75
C LEU A 519 -7.26 25.55 -4.43
N SER A 520 -7.19 25.86 -5.72
CA SER A 520 -5.91 25.93 -6.44
C SER A 520 -5.20 27.25 -6.17
N THR A 521 -3.88 27.21 -5.99
CA THR A 521 -3.07 28.44 -5.87
C THR A 521 -3.16 29.31 -7.12
N ASP A 522 -3.26 28.71 -8.31
CA ASP A 522 -3.36 29.46 -9.57
C ASP A 522 -4.67 30.25 -9.69
N PHE A 523 -5.68 29.90 -8.88
CA PHE A 523 -6.95 30.60 -8.86
C PHE A 523 -6.86 31.95 -8.16
N TRP A 524 -6.11 32.06 -7.05
CA TRP A 524 -6.06 33.26 -6.21
C TRP A 524 -4.70 33.96 -6.13
N ASP A 525 -3.59 33.28 -6.42
CA ASP A 525 -2.25 33.88 -6.32
C ASP A 525 -1.83 34.53 -7.65
N ALA A 526 -1.95 35.86 -7.70
CA ALA A 526 -1.60 36.66 -8.88
C ALA A 526 -0.12 36.58 -9.28
N SER A 527 0.76 36.05 -8.41
CA SER A 527 2.16 35.83 -8.74
C SER A 527 2.41 34.55 -9.54
N ARG A 528 1.43 33.64 -9.61
CA ARG A 528 1.54 32.38 -10.36
C ARG A 528 1.39 32.59 -11.86
N HIS A 529 2.13 31.79 -12.62
CA HIS A 529 2.07 31.83 -14.09
C HIS A 529 0.66 31.48 -14.61
N GLY A 530 -0.02 30.52 -13.96
CA GLY A 530 -1.39 30.11 -14.29
C GLY A 530 -2.42 31.25 -14.13
N PHE A 531 -2.26 32.13 -13.14
CA PHE A 531 -3.20 33.22 -12.88
C PHE A 531 -3.29 34.21 -14.05
N ALA A 532 -2.16 34.54 -14.67
CA ALA A 532 -2.10 35.47 -15.80
C ALA A 532 -2.32 34.79 -17.16
N SER A 533 -2.46 33.46 -17.19
CA SER A 533 -2.60 32.71 -18.44
C SER A 533 -3.91 33.08 -19.16
N PRO A 534 -3.89 33.29 -20.50
CA PRO A 534 -5.11 33.43 -21.28
C PRO A 534 -6.09 32.26 -21.13
N ALA A 535 -5.58 31.06 -20.87
CA ALA A 535 -6.37 29.85 -20.63
C ALA A 535 -6.60 29.55 -19.13
N GLY A 536 -6.00 30.34 -18.24
CA GLY A 536 -6.12 30.16 -16.80
C GLY A 536 -7.50 30.53 -16.28
N LEU A 537 -8.07 29.71 -15.42
CA LEU A 537 -9.22 30.10 -14.62
C LEU A 537 -8.72 30.75 -13.33
N ASN A 538 -9.15 31.99 -13.08
CA ASN A 538 -8.75 32.74 -11.90
C ASN A 538 -9.95 33.41 -11.23
N TYR A 539 -9.73 33.84 -10.00
CA TYR A 539 -10.71 34.49 -9.12
C TYR A 539 -11.47 35.64 -9.79
N VAL A 540 -10.80 36.40 -10.67
CA VAL A 540 -11.41 37.54 -11.39
C VAL A 540 -12.39 37.05 -12.45
N ARG A 541 -12.03 35.99 -13.18
CA ARG A 541 -12.85 35.41 -14.25
C ARG A 541 -14.04 34.64 -13.70
N SER A 542 -13.90 34.01 -12.54
CA SER A 542 -14.98 33.27 -11.89
C SER A 542 -16.03 34.15 -11.21
N ALA A 543 -15.88 35.48 -11.28
CA ALA A 543 -16.72 36.46 -10.58
C ALA A 543 -16.92 36.16 -9.09
N SER A 544 -15.85 35.66 -8.43
CA SER A 544 -15.92 35.22 -7.04
C SER A 544 -16.29 36.37 -6.09
N MET A 545 -17.06 36.06 -5.06
CA MET A 545 -17.58 36.95 -4.02
C MET A 545 -16.65 37.08 -2.80
N THR A 546 -15.72 36.14 -2.58
CA THR A 546 -14.78 36.19 -1.43
C THR A 546 -13.60 37.13 -1.63
N PRO A 547 -13.51 38.29 -0.95
CA PRO A 547 -12.44 39.27 -1.19
C PRO A 547 -11.05 38.64 -1.26
N LEU A 548 -10.25 38.98 -2.28
CA LEU A 548 -8.91 38.40 -2.50
C LEU A 548 -8.01 38.52 -1.25
N THR A 549 -8.17 39.59 -0.47
CA THR A 549 -7.47 39.79 0.80
C THR A 549 -7.81 38.75 1.85
N ALA A 550 -9.06 38.30 1.92
CA ALA A 550 -9.49 37.24 2.83
C ALA A 550 -8.92 35.89 2.43
N VAL A 551 -8.90 35.59 1.12
CA VAL A 551 -8.26 34.37 0.60
C VAL A 551 -6.76 34.40 0.91
N THR A 552 -6.07 35.49 0.54
CA THR A 552 -4.62 35.65 0.75
C THR A 552 -4.25 35.54 2.24
N ALA A 553 -5.03 36.14 3.14
CA ALA A 553 -4.79 36.04 4.58
C ALA A 553 -5.02 34.62 5.12
N ALA A 554 -6.03 33.91 4.61
CA ALA A 554 -6.32 32.54 5.00
C ALA A 554 -5.32 31.52 4.41
N THR A 555 -4.58 31.91 3.37
CA THR A 555 -3.62 31.05 2.65
C THR A 555 -2.16 31.53 2.75
N GLU A 556 -1.85 32.50 3.62
CA GLU A 556 -0.51 33.11 3.72
C GLU A 556 0.60 32.09 4.01
N ASP A 557 0.32 31.11 4.88
CA ASP A 557 1.23 29.99 5.20
C ASP A 557 0.97 28.74 4.35
N PHE A 558 -0.01 28.79 3.43
CA PHE A 558 -0.40 27.64 2.64
C PHE A 558 0.61 27.35 1.53
N LYS A 559 1.50 26.39 1.82
CA LYS A 559 2.31 25.72 0.78
C LYS A 559 1.40 24.76 0.05
N GLY A 560 0.64 25.28 -0.91
CA GLY A 560 -0.39 24.51 -1.59
C GLY A 560 0.06 23.13 -2.05
N PHE A 561 -0.82 22.16 -1.89
CA PHE A 561 -0.73 20.92 -2.66
C PHE A 561 -0.87 21.34 -4.12
N LEU A 562 0.12 21.05 -4.97
CA LEU A 562 0.11 21.40 -6.39
C LEU A 562 -0.75 20.38 -7.16
N PRO A 563 -2.00 20.66 -7.59
CA PRO A 563 -2.47 20.12 -8.85
C PRO A 563 -2.01 21.06 -9.97
N GLY A 564 -1.79 20.51 -11.16
CA GLY A 564 -1.32 21.25 -12.33
C GLY A 564 -2.23 22.41 -12.76
N ASP A 565 -1.84 23.08 -13.84
CA ASP A 565 -2.52 24.27 -14.37
C ASP A 565 -4.04 24.12 -14.34
N VAL A 566 -4.72 25.11 -13.74
CA VAL A 566 -6.19 25.20 -13.82
C VAL A 566 -6.54 25.76 -15.18
N VAL A 567 -7.05 24.91 -16.05
CA VAL A 567 -7.37 25.24 -17.45
C VAL A 567 -8.88 25.41 -17.57
N SER A 568 -9.29 26.53 -18.15
CA SER A 568 -10.68 26.78 -18.53
C SER A 568 -10.95 26.26 -19.95
N ALA A 569 -12.19 25.81 -20.19
CA ALA A 569 -12.69 25.43 -21.52
C ALA A 569 -12.99 26.64 -22.43
N ASP A 570 -12.96 27.86 -21.91
CA ASP A 570 -13.46 29.08 -22.57
C ASP A 570 -12.88 29.28 -23.97
N ALA A 571 -11.57 29.11 -24.13
CA ALA A 571 -10.92 29.35 -25.40
C ALA A 571 -11.46 28.41 -26.49
N ALA A 572 -11.62 27.12 -26.16
CA ALA A 572 -12.18 26.13 -27.06
C ALA A 572 -13.67 26.40 -27.33
N LEU A 573 -14.46 26.72 -26.30
CA LEU A 573 -15.90 27.01 -26.45
C LEU A 573 -16.16 28.24 -27.33
N ARG A 574 -15.39 29.32 -27.15
CA ARG A 574 -15.46 30.53 -27.98
C ARG A 574 -15.08 30.25 -29.44
N GLN A 575 -14.09 29.39 -29.68
CA GLN A 575 -13.75 28.95 -31.04
C GLN A 575 -14.89 28.17 -31.71
N LEU A 576 -15.78 27.55 -30.93
CA LEU A 576 -16.99 26.89 -31.41
C LEU A 576 -18.19 27.86 -31.55
N GLY A 577 -18.02 29.14 -31.23
CA GLY A 577 -19.08 30.14 -31.28
C GLY A 577 -19.89 30.28 -29.98
N LEU A 578 -19.54 29.56 -28.91
CA LEU A 578 -20.17 29.66 -27.60
C LEU A 578 -19.54 30.81 -26.81
N ASN A 579 -20.08 32.02 -27.02
CA ASN A 579 -19.49 33.25 -26.48
C ASN A 579 -20.03 33.65 -25.10
N GLU A 580 -21.23 33.19 -24.75
CA GLU A 580 -21.92 33.49 -23.49
C GLU A 580 -21.68 32.38 -22.45
N ILE A 581 -20.54 32.49 -21.77
CA ILE A 581 -20.14 31.57 -20.69
C ILE A 581 -20.36 32.28 -19.36
N THR A 582 -21.27 31.74 -18.55
CA THR A 582 -21.50 32.20 -17.17
C THR A 582 -20.63 31.37 -16.24
N HIS A 583 -19.79 32.02 -15.44
CA HIS A 583 -18.98 31.36 -14.43
C HIS A 583 -19.64 31.44 -13.05
N VAL A 584 -19.62 30.34 -12.32
CA VAL A 584 -20.11 30.30 -10.95
C VAL A 584 -19.33 29.29 -10.11
N SER A 585 -19.03 29.64 -8.86
CA SER A 585 -18.70 28.67 -7.82
C SER A 585 -19.88 28.59 -6.86
N ALA A 586 -20.48 27.40 -6.75
CA ALA A 586 -21.62 27.18 -5.87
C ALA A 586 -21.21 27.36 -4.40
N PHE A 587 -20.02 26.89 -4.02
CA PHE A 587 -19.50 27.08 -2.69
C PHE A 587 -19.22 28.55 -2.41
N ASP A 588 -18.49 29.25 -3.28
CA ASP A 588 -18.17 30.66 -3.05
C ASP A 588 -19.43 31.54 -2.99
N ARG A 589 -20.43 31.25 -3.83
CA ARG A 589 -21.66 32.04 -3.86
C ARG A 589 -22.55 31.83 -2.63
N CYS A 590 -22.68 30.59 -2.16
CA CYS A 590 -23.66 30.24 -1.14
C CYS A 590 -23.06 30.02 0.26
N ALA A 591 -21.76 29.76 0.39
CA ALA A 591 -21.14 29.54 1.68
C ALA A 591 -21.05 30.82 2.50
N THR A 592 -21.29 30.72 3.80
CA THR A 592 -21.06 31.81 4.75
C THR A 592 -19.57 32.14 4.86
N GLY A 593 -19.25 33.32 5.40
CA GLY A 593 -17.85 33.67 5.70
C GLY A 593 -17.18 32.67 6.64
N GLU A 594 -17.92 32.13 7.61
CA GLU A 594 -17.40 31.13 8.55
C GLU A 594 -17.12 29.78 7.88
N GLN A 595 -17.99 29.34 6.97
CA GLN A 595 -17.78 28.12 6.18
C GLN A 595 -16.56 28.25 5.26
N LYS A 596 -16.39 29.40 4.62
CA LYS A 596 -15.22 29.69 3.77
C LYS A 596 -13.93 29.68 4.58
N ASN A 597 -13.91 30.35 5.72
CA ASN A 597 -12.76 30.35 6.63
C ASN A 597 -12.43 28.94 7.13
N SER A 598 -13.45 28.16 7.48
CA SER A 598 -13.27 26.78 7.95
C SER A 598 -12.72 25.87 6.85
N LEU A 599 -13.14 26.06 5.60
CA LEU A 599 -12.56 25.35 4.45
C LEU A 599 -11.07 25.69 4.28
N PHE A 600 -10.70 26.97 4.37
CA PHE A 600 -9.30 27.37 4.23
C PHE A 600 -8.44 26.85 5.39
N GLN A 601 -8.93 26.87 6.64
CA GLN A 601 -8.23 26.26 7.79
C GLN A 601 -8.10 24.75 7.66
N LEU A 602 -9.15 24.06 7.17
CA LEU A 602 -9.06 22.63 6.88
C LEU A 602 -7.98 22.34 5.84
N GLN A 603 -7.89 23.20 4.82
CA GLN A 603 -6.93 23.07 3.74
C GLN A 603 -5.49 23.33 4.21
N SER A 604 -5.26 24.40 4.98
CA SER A 604 -3.93 24.85 5.39
C SER A 604 -3.38 24.14 6.62
N GLU A 605 -4.24 23.86 7.59
CA GLU A 605 -3.85 23.34 8.91
C GLU A 605 -4.32 21.89 9.12
N GLY A 606 -5.18 21.35 8.25
CA GLY A 606 -5.83 20.06 8.48
C GLY A 606 -6.84 20.09 9.63
N LYS A 607 -7.24 21.29 10.07
CA LYS A 607 -8.16 21.49 11.18
C LYS A 607 -9.60 21.16 10.76
N ALA A 608 -10.30 20.35 11.56
CA ALA A 608 -11.70 20.04 11.29
C ALA A 608 -12.55 21.32 11.30
N PRO A 609 -13.55 21.46 10.40
CA PRO A 609 -14.48 22.58 10.44
C PRO A 609 -15.23 22.64 11.77
N GLU A 610 -15.31 23.84 12.36
CA GLU A 610 -16.08 24.10 13.59
C GLU A 610 -17.55 24.48 13.31
N VAL A 611 -17.87 24.72 12.03
CA VAL A 611 -19.22 25.05 11.56
C VAL A 611 -19.77 23.93 10.68
N SER A 612 -21.10 23.89 10.54
CA SER A 612 -21.74 22.99 9.56
C SER A 612 -21.25 23.33 8.15
N MET A 613 -20.77 22.30 7.46
CA MET A 613 -20.29 22.37 6.08
C MET A 613 -21.35 21.84 5.10
N GLU A 614 -22.62 21.86 5.48
CA GLU A 614 -23.75 21.53 4.61
C GLU A 614 -24.64 22.76 4.45
N LEU A 615 -25.20 22.95 3.25
CA LEU A 615 -26.16 24.01 2.97
C LEU A 615 -27.58 23.49 3.17
N ASP A 616 -28.45 24.31 3.76
CA ASP A 616 -29.87 23.94 3.90
C ASP A 616 -30.49 23.81 2.49
N THR A 617 -31.20 22.71 2.24
CA THR A 617 -31.92 22.50 0.97
C THR A 617 -32.94 23.60 0.63
N SER A 618 -33.36 24.38 1.62
CA SER A 618 -34.26 25.53 1.45
C SER A 618 -33.55 26.85 1.22
N ASP A 619 -32.20 26.85 1.19
CA ASP A 619 -31.39 28.06 1.00
C ASP A 619 -31.75 28.76 -0.33
N PRO A 620 -32.11 30.07 -0.29
CA PRO A 620 -32.46 30.81 -1.49
C PRO A 620 -31.35 30.82 -2.56
N CYS A 621 -30.08 30.74 -2.17
CA CYS A 621 -28.96 30.68 -3.08
C CYS A 621 -28.98 29.41 -3.92
N LEU A 622 -29.34 28.25 -3.34
CA LEU A 622 -29.48 27.00 -4.07
C LEU A 622 -30.56 27.10 -5.14
N LYS A 623 -31.71 27.70 -4.83
CA LYS A 623 -32.80 27.87 -5.80
C LYS A 623 -32.35 28.68 -7.01
N VAL A 624 -31.62 29.77 -6.79
CA VAL A 624 -31.08 30.59 -7.89
C VAL A 624 -30.09 29.78 -8.75
N LEU A 625 -29.23 28.98 -8.13
CA LEU A 625 -28.31 28.10 -8.87
C LEU A 625 -29.04 26.98 -9.61
N GLU A 626 -30.10 26.43 -9.04
CA GLU A 626 -30.96 25.43 -9.66
C GLU A 626 -31.69 25.98 -10.89
N GLU A 627 -32.18 27.22 -10.82
CA GLU A 627 -32.79 27.94 -11.95
C GLU A 627 -31.74 28.25 -13.03
N GLN A 628 -30.52 28.60 -12.64
CA GLN A 628 -29.41 28.78 -13.59
C GLN A 628 -29.05 27.49 -14.29
N ILE A 629 -29.01 26.37 -13.57
CA ILE A 629 -28.83 25.06 -14.19
C ILE A 629 -29.96 24.83 -15.17
N ASP A 630 -31.24 24.98 -14.79
CA ASP A 630 -32.39 24.76 -15.69
C ASP A 630 -32.35 25.60 -16.98
N ALA A 631 -31.74 26.78 -16.95
CA ALA A 631 -31.66 27.70 -18.08
C ALA A 631 -30.55 27.37 -19.09
N VAL A 632 -29.57 26.52 -18.74
CA VAL A 632 -28.42 26.23 -19.61
C VAL A 632 -28.52 24.91 -20.36
N ASP A 633 -27.87 24.86 -21.51
CA ASP A 633 -27.75 23.69 -22.38
C ASP A 633 -26.47 22.89 -22.12
N VAL A 634 -25.43 23.56 -21.61
CA VAL A 634 -24.11 22.98 -21.36
C VAL A 634 -23.62 23.36 -19.97
N VAL A 635 -23.25 22.36 -19.18
CA VAL A 635 -22.50 22.54 -17.93
C VAL A 635 -21.05 22.12 -18.16
N VAL A 636 -20.14 23.03 -17.83
CA VAL A 636 -18.69 22.82 -17.89
C VAL A 636 -18.16 22.70 -16.47
N VAL A 637 -17.33 21.69 -16.22
CA VAL A 637 -16.62 21.51 -14.96
C VAL A 637 -15.12 21.46 -15.27
N PRO A 638 -14.36 22.52 -14.97
CA PRO A 638 -12.94 22.66 -15.32
C PRO A 638 -12.03 21.79 -14.45
N SER A 639 -10.72 21.85 -14.72
CA SER A 639 -9.71 21.19 -13.89
C SER A 639 -9.59 21.84 -12.50
N GLY A 640 -8.96 21.14 -11.53
CA GLY A 640 -8.88 21.61 -10.15
C GLY A 640 -8.75 20.47 -9.14
N ASN A 641 -9.42 20.59 -7.98
CA ASN A 641 -9.46 19.59 -6.93
C ASN A 641 -10.75 18.75 -7.00
N ALA A 642 -10.62 17.47 -7.36
CA ALA A 642 -11.77 16.56 -7.52
C ALA A 642 -12.48 16.23 -6.19
N ASP A 643 -11.75 16.20 -5.07
CA ASP A 643 -12.32 15.90 -3.75
C ASP A 643 -13.22 17.04 -3.29
N PHE A 644 -12.76 18.28 -3.46
CA PHE A 644 -13.55 19.45 -3.12
C PHE A 644 -14.77 19.59 -4.01
N LEU A 645 -14.61 19.39 -5.32
CA LEU A 645 -15.70 19.36 -6.28
C LEU A 645 -16.78 18.32 -5.89
N THR A 646 -16.34 17.12 -5.51
CA THR A 646 -17.24 16.06 -5.04
C THR A 646 -17.95 16.46 -3.76
N TYR A 647 -17.24 17.03 -2.79
CA TYR A 647 -17.86 17.56 -1.58
C TYR A 647 -18.93 18.61 -1.91
N VAL A 648 -18.63 19.57 -2.80
CA VAL A 648 -19.57 20.63 -3.16
C VAL A 648 -20.88 20.04 -3.69
N TYR A 649 -20.83 19.09 -4.61
CA TYR A 649 -22.04 18.60 -5.29
C TYR A 649 -22.69 17.35 -4.68
N THR A 650 -22.04 16.69 -3.71
CA THR A 650 -22.60 15.51 -3.03
C THR A 650 -22.95 15.77 -1.57
N LYS A 651 -22.39 16.82 -0.95
CA LYS A 651 -22.54 17.14 0.48
C LYS A 651 -23.01 18.55 0.74
N PHE A 652 -22.31 19.56 0.21
CA PHE A 652 -22.65 20.95 0.46
C PHE A 652 -23.95 21.36 -0.26
N ALA A 653 -24.05 21.11 -1.56
CA ALA A 653 -25.16 21.44 -2.44
C ALA A 653 -25.67 20.20 -3.22
N PRO A 654 -26.16 19.15 -2.52
CA PRO A 654 -26.50 17.86 -3.13
C PRO A 654 -27.66 17.93 -4.13
N SER A 655 -28.54 18.95 -4.05
CA SER A 655 -29.63 19.14 -4.99
C SER A 655 -29.13 19.56 -6.39
N LEU A 656 -28.08 20.38 -6.46
CA LEU A 656 -27.43 20.76 -7.73
C LEU A 656 -26.83 19.55 -8.43
N GLY A 657 -26.08 18.71 -7.70
CA GLY A 657 -25.51 17.48 -8.25
C GLY A 657 -26.58 16.53 -8.79
N LYS A 658 -27.67 16.32 -8.04
CA LYS A 658 -28.81 15.51 -8.49
C LYS A 658 -29.48 16.08 -9.74
N LYS A 659 -29.65 17.40 -9.81
CA LYS A 659 -30.27 18.08 -10.96
C LYS A 659 -29.40 17.95 -12.22
N ILE A 660 -28.08 18.13 -12.11
CA ILE A 660 -27.15 17.90 -13.23
C ILE A 660 -27.24 16.45 -13.71
N LEU A 661 -27.14 15.47 -12.80
CA LEU A 661 -27.25 14.05 -13.13
C LEU A 661 -28.57 13.71 -13.82
N GLN A 662 -29.68 14.27 -13.33
CA GLN A 662 -31.01 14.05 -13.91
C GLN A 662 -31.09 14.62 -15.32
N ARG A 663 -30.75 15.89 -15.53
CA ARG A 663 -30.85 16.52 -16.85
C ARG A 663 -29.92 15.90 -17.89
N VAL A 664 -28.73 15.46 -17.48
CA VAL A 664 -27.83 14.71 -18.37
C VAL A 664 -28.48 13.38 -18.75
N LYS A 665 -29.06 12.64 -17.80
CA LYS A 665 -29.78 11.39 -18.08
C LYS A 665 -30.98 11.56 -19.01
N GLU A 666 -31.67 12.68 -18.90
CA GLU A 666 -32.81 13.03 -19.75
C GLU A 666 -32.36 13.45 -21.17
N GLY A 667 -31.08 13.77 -21.36
CA GLY A 667 -30.53 14.25 -22.63
C GLY A 667 -30.71 15.76 -22.85
N ASP A 668 -31.20 16.47 -21.83
CA ASP A 668 -31.53 17.89 -21.87
C ASP A 668 -30.36 18.79 -21.46
N LEU A 669 -29.24 18.21 -21.02
CA LEU A 669 -28.03 18.92 -20.63
C LEU A 669 -26.79 18.15 -21.09
N ILE A 670 -25.84 18.85 -21.72
CA ILE A 670 -24.51 18.31 -21.98
C ILE A 670 -23.61 18.58 -20.78
N PHE A 671 -22.96 17.54 -20.27
CA PHE A 671 -21.91 17.68 -19.26
C PHE A 671 -20.53 17.63 -19.91
N LEU A 672 -19.70 18.62 -19.63
CA LEU A 672 -18.32 18.68 -20.07
C LEU A 672 -17.38 18.71 -18.86
N GLY A 673 -16.61 17.64 -18.66
CA GLY A 673 -15.66 17.53 -17.55
C GLY A 673 -14.22 17.58 -18.03
N GLN A 674 -13.39 18.45 -17.46
CA GLN A 674 -11.95 18.56 -17.73
C GLN A 674 -11.15 18.24 -16.47
N GLY A 675 -10.11 17.41 -16.56
CA GLY A 675 -9.23 17.12 -15.42
C GLY A 675 -10.04 16.64 -14.20
N ALA A 676 -10.10 17.44 -13.14
CA ALA A 676 -10.95 17.16 -11.98
C ALA A 676 -12.43 16.98 -12.31
N GLY A 677 -12.98 17.75 -13.23
CA GLY A 677 -14.35 17.57 -13.72
C GLY A 677 -14.57 16.20 -14.38
N SER A 678 -13.54 15.65 -15.05
CA SER A 678 -13.62 14.29 -15.60
C SER A 678 -13.62 13.23 -14.51
N ILE A 679 -12.77 13.37 -13.49
CA ILE A 679 -12.72 12.47 -12.32
C ILE A 679 -14.07 12.48 -11.59
N PHE A 680 -14.61 13.68 -11.35
CA PHE A 680 -15.89 13.89 -10.69
C PHE A 680 -17.06 13.28 -11.46
N ALA A 681 -17.06 13.31 -12.80
CA ALA A 681 -18.10 12.67 -13.59
C ALA A 681 -18.12 11.13 -13.45
N GLY A 682 -16.99 10.54 -13.06
CA GLY A 682 -16.82 9.10 -12.89
C GLY A 682 -17.69 8.48 -11.79
N LYS A 683 -17.68 7.15 -11.74
CA LYS A 683 -18.27 6.39 -10.64
C LYS A 683 -17.56 6.66 -9.33
N SER A 684 -16.25 6.89 -9.37
CA SER A 684 -15.45 7.22 -8.20
C SER A 684 -14.30 8.16 -8.50
N ILE A 685 -13.98 9.01 -7.52
CA ILE A 685 -12.85 9.94 -7.56
C ILE A 685 -11.53 9.35 -7.07
N ALA A 686 -11.51 8.09 -6.63
CA ALA A 686 -10.32 7.45 -6.06
C ALA A 686 -9.14 7.36 -7.04
N ALA A 687 -9.40 7.50 -8.35
CA ALA A 687 -8.38 7.60 -9.40
C ALA A 687 -7.71 8.99 -9.47
N THR A 688 -7.94 9.90 -8.52
CA THR A 688 -7.24 11.19 -8.48
C THR A 688 -5.73 11.03 -8.21
N ALA A 689 -4.90 11.84 -8.89
CA ALA A 689 -3.44 11.88 -8.65
C ALA A 689 -3.06 12.66 -7.40
N ALA A 690 -3.98 13.50 -6.92
CA ALA A 690 -3.72 14.49 -5.88
C ALA A 690 -4.89 14.48 -4.88
N PRO A 691 -5.10 13.37 -4.16
CA PRO A 691 -6.10 13.34 -3.10
C PRO A 691 -5.73 14.34 -2.01
N ASN A 692 -6.74 14.92 -1.41
CA ASN A 692 -6.68 15.83 -0.29
C ASN A 692 -7.18 15.09 0.96
N PRO A 693 -6.27 14.55 1.79
CA PRO A 693 -6.64 13.73 2.94
C PRO A 693 -7.56 14.45 3.92
N SER A 694 -7.38 15.77 4.08
CA SER A 694 -8.19 16.60 4.99
C SER A 694 -9.64 16.67 4.52
N ILE A 695 -9.88 16.94 3.24
CA ILE A 695 -11.24 16.96 2.66
C ILE A 695 -11.86 15.57 2.70
N LEU A 696 -11.11 14.54 2.30
CA LEU A 696 -11.59 13.16 2.33
C LEU A 696 -12.02 12.74 3.73
N LYS A 697 -11.23 13.08 4.74
CA LYS A 697 -11.51 12.73 6.14
C LYS A 697 -12.67 13.54 6.73
N HIS A 698 -12.61 14.87 6.61
CA HIS A 698 -13.46 15.78 7.38
C HIS A 698 -14.74 16.19 6.66
N LEU A 699 -14.74 16.22 5.33
CA LEU A 699 -15.90 16.67 4.54
C LEU A 699 -16.61 15.50 3.83
N LEU A 700 -15.85 14.55 3.30
CA LEU A 700 -16.41 13.40 2.57
C LEU A 700 -16.57 12.15 3.44
N HIS A 701 -15.94 12.11 4.62
CA HIS A 701 -15.93 10.95 5.52
C HIS A 701 -15.53 9.64 4.82
N GLY A 702 -14.49 9.71 3.98
CA GLY A 702 -13.96 8.58 3.22
C GLY A 702 -14.81 8.15 2.02
N LYS A 703 -15.95 8.82 1.75
CA LYS A 703 -16.74 8.54 0.54
C LYS A 703 -16.06 9.12 -0.68
N MET A 704 -15.85 8.28 -1.69
CA MET A 704 -15.19 8.65 -2.94
C MET A 704 -16.09 8.42 -4.15
N ASP A 705 -17.41 8.40 -3.95
CA ASP A 705 -18.37 8.34 -5.05
C ASP A 705 -18.32 9.65 -5.85
N GLY A 706 -18.17 9.55 -7.16
CA GLY A 706 -18.33 10.71 -8.04
C GLY A 706 -19.79 11.04 -8.31
N LEU A 707 -20.05 11.82 -9.36
CA LEU A 707 -21.38 12.17 -9.84
C LEU A 707 -22.09 11.00 -10.55
N GLN A 708 -21.34 9.97 -10.94
CA GLN A 708 -21.87 8.76 -11.61
C GLN A 708 -22.55 9.07 -12.95
N LEU A 709 -21.97 9.99 -13.72
CA LEU A 709 -22.35 10.23 -15.11
C LEU A 709 -21.78 9.16 -16.04
N VAL A 710 -20.69 8.50 -15.63
CA VAL A 710 -20.18 7.26 -16.25
C VAL A 710 -19.99 6.20 -15.18
N ASP A 711 -20.13 4.92 -15.57
CA ASP A 711 -20.07 3.77 -14.65
C ASP A 711 -18.65 3.25 -14.36
N CYS A 712 -17.63 3.92 -14.90
CA CYS A 712 -16.23 3.66 -14.64
C CYS A 712 -15.56 4.83 -13.90
N ALA A 713 -14.37 4.62 -13.34
CA ALA A 713 -13.56 5.70 -12.78
C ALA A 713 -12.64 6.28 -13.87
N LEU A 714 -12.28 7.55 -13.75
CA LEU A 714 -11.53 8.27 -14.78
C LEU A 714 -10.20 8.76 -14.24
N ARG A 715 -9.15 8.58 -15.06
CA ARG A 715 -7.80 9.04 -14.75
C ARG A 715 -7.29 9.99 -15.83
N PRO A 716 -7.47 11.31 -15.68
CA PRO A 716 -6.86 12.30 -16.56
C PRO A 716 -5.34 12.39 -16.37
N SER A 717 -4.68 12.94 -17.37
CA SER A 717 -3.23 13.13 -17.49
C SER A 717 -2.47 11.81 -17.34
N TRP A 718 -3.02 10.78 -18.00
CA TRP A 718 -2.34 9.51 -18.19
C TRP A 718 -1.16 9.71 -19.14
N ASP A 719 0.05 9.42 -18.67
CA ASP A 719 1.24 9.37 -19.50
C ASP A 719 1.95 8.02 -19.30
N ASP A 720 2.68 7.59 -20.33
CA ASP A 720 3.45 6.33 -20.31
C ASP A 720 4.71 6.42 -19.44
N GLU A 721 5.06 7.63 -18.97
CA GLU A 721 6.25 7.86 -18.15
C GLU A 721 5.99 7.59 -16.66
N LYS A 722 4.73 7.62 -16.22
CA LYS A 722 4.31 7.35 -14.84
C LYS A 722 4.06 5.86 -14.62
N LYS A 723 5.15 5.07 -14.61
CA LYS A 723 5.24 3.66 -14.20
C LYS A 723 4.40 3.26 -12.98
N TRP A 724 4.12 4.21 -12.09
CA TRP A 724 3.29 3.99 -10.91
C TRP A 724 1.87 3.56 -11.22
N TRP A 725 1.24 4.18 -12.22
CA TRP A 725 -0.16 3.90 -12.55
C TRP A 725 -0.32 2.53 -13.17
N ASP A 726 0.58 2.12 -14.05
CA ASP A 726 0.55 0.77 -14.60
C ASP A 726 0.54 -0.27 -13.48
N ILE A 727 1.39 -0.12 -12.47
CA ILE A 727 1.52 -1.05 -11.35
C ILE A 727 0.29 -1.02 -10.44
N SER A 728 -0.27 0.17 -10.16
CA SER A 728 -1.36 0.36 -9.20
C SER A 728 -2.76 0.23 -9.78
N LEU A 729 -2.95 0.36 -11.10
CA LEU A 729 -4.28 0.43 -11.72
C LEU A 729 -5.15 -0.79 -11.42
N PRO A 730 -4.71 -2.04 -11.65
CA PRO A 730 -5.57 -3.20 -11.39
C PRO A 730 -5.85 -3.41 -9.91
N LEU A 731 -5.03 -2.84 -9.02
CA LEU A 731 -5.29 -2.88 -7.58
C LEU A 731 -6.36 -1.87 -7.20
N LEU A 732 -6.34 -0.71 -7.84
CA LEU A 732 -7.41 0.28 -7.71
C LEU A 732 -8.69 -0.27 -8.33
N GLU A 733 -8.65 -0.92 -9.50
CA GLU A 733 -9.80 -1.57 -10.13
C GLU A 733 -10.36 -2.69 -9.25
N ASP A 734 -9.50 -3.57 -8.71
CA ASP A 734 -9.86 -4.62 -7.76
C ASP A 734 -10.53 -4.02 -6.51
N ALA A 735 -9.93 -2.97 -5.92
CA ALA A 735 -10.40 -2.36 -4.68
C ALA A 735 -11.70 -1.57 -4.87
N MET A 736 -11.88 -0.94 -6.03
CA MET A 736 -13.04 -0.12 -6.36
C MET A 736 -14.17 -0.94 -7.00
N HIS A 737 -13.89 -2.17 -7.42
CA HIS A 737 -14.77 -2.99 -8.25
C HIS A 737 -15.31 -2.19 -9.45
N THR A 738 -14.40 -1.49 -10.12
CA THR A 738 -14.72 -0.65 -11.28
C THR A 738 -13.53 -0.53 -12.20
N ASP A 739 -13.80 -0.54 -13.50
CA ASP A 739 -12.77 -0.27 -14.50
C ASP A 739 -12.29 1.18 -14.38
N ILE A 740 -11.00 1.42 -14.68
CA ILE A 740 -10.43 2.76 -14.73
C ILE A 740 -10.06 3.10 -16.17
N LEU A 741 -10.71 4.13 -16.72
CA LEU A 741 -10.37 4.66 -18.04
C LEU A 741 -9.32 5.77 -17.91
N GLY A 742 -8.11 5.50 -18.41
CA GLY A 742 -7.03 6.48 -18.53
C GLY A 742 -7.22 7.42 -19.72
N LEU A 743 -7.20 8.74 -19.47
CA LEU A 743 -7.26 9.79 -20.50
C LEU A 743 -5.89 10.47 -20.59
N ARG A 744 -5.25 10.43 -21.77
CA ARG A 744 -4.00 11.16 -22.03
C ARG A 744 -4.25 12.66 -22.20
N ASP A 745 -3.23 13.47 -21.96
CA ASP A 745 -3.29 14.88 -22.30
C ASP A 745 -3.57 15.08 -23.79
N GLY A 746 -4.51 15.97 -24.10
CA GLY A 746 -5.03 16.17 -25.45
C GLY A 746 -6.03 15.12 -25.93
N ASN A 747 -6.26 14.02 -25.21
CA ASN A 747 -7.36 13.10 -25.52
C ASN A 747 -8.66 13.57 -24.84
N ALA A 748 -9.77 13.38 -25.56
CA ALA A 748 -11.12 13.44 -25.03
C ALA A 748 -11.83 12.14 -25.36
N SER A 749 -12.65 11.64 -24.43
CA SER A 749 -13.51 10.49 -24.64
C SER A 749 -14.95 10.97 -24.74
N GLY A 750 -15.53 10.85 -25.95
CA GLY A 750 -16.97 10.96 -26.16
C GLY A 750 -17.61 9.61 -25.88
N LEU A 751 -18.05 9.37 -24.65
CA LEU A 751 -18.79 8.16 -24.30
C LEU A 751 -20.27 8.42 -24.57
N LEU A 752 -20.87 7.64 -25.46
CA LEU A 752 -22.25 7.87 -25.87
C LEU A 752 -23.08 6.60 -25.81
N PHE A 753 -24.25 6.71 -25.19
CA PHE A 753 -25.31 5.72 -25.29
C PHE A 753 -26.18 6.01 -26.52
N LEU A 754 -26.30 5.02 -27.41
CA LEU A 754 -27.27 5.04 -28.50
C LEU A 754 -28.64 4.64 -27.94
N VAL A 755 -29.33 5.55 -27.23
CA VAL A 755 -30.76 5.33 -26.95
C VAL A 755 -31.50 5.60 -28.26
N LEU A 756 -31.87 4.53 -28.97
CA LEU A 756 -32.96 4.58 -29.93
C LEU A 756 -34.21 5.06 -29.18
N ILE A 757 -34.44 6.38 -29.15
CA ILE A 757 -35.73 6.94 -28.80
C ILE A 757 -36.67 6.47 -29.89
N LEU A 758 -37.33 5.33 -29.65
CA LEU A 758 -38.52 4.98 -30.41
C LEU A 758 -39.49 6.16 -30.23
N PRO A 759 -40.04 6.72 -31.32
CA PRO A 759 -40.99 7.81 -31.19
C PRO A 759 -42.11 7.39 -30.24
N PRO A 760 -42.65 8.31 -29.42
CA PRO A 760 -43.78 7.99 -28.55
C PRO A 760 -44.88 7.34 -29.40
N PRO A 761 -45.54 6.27 -28.91
CA PRO A 761 -46.61 5.64 -29.65
C PRO A 761 -47.64 6.73 -30.03
N PRO A 762 -48.10 6.76 -31.30
CA PRO A 762 -48.99 7.82 -31.76
C PRO A 762 -50.18 7.94 -30.79
N PRO A 763 -50.64 9.17 -30.50
CA PRO A 763 -51.75 9.38 -29.57
C PRO A 763 -52.91 8.49 -30.00
N ARG A 764 -53.37 7.62 -29.09
CA ARG A 764 -54.55 6.80 -29.33
C ARG A 764 -55.70 7.76 -29.60
N LEU A 765 -56.20 7.75 -30.84
CA LEU A 765 -57.42 8.47 -31.20
C LEU A 765 -58.52 8.10 -30.18
N PRO A 766 -59.30 9.09 -29.70
CA PRO A 766 -60.43 8.81 -28.81
C PRO A 766 -61.39 7.86 -29.53
N ARG A 767 -61.83 6.82 -28.81
CA ARG A 767 -62.88 5.92 -29.27
C ARG A 767 -64.25 6.55 -29.18
#